data_AF-A0A4V3JCK3-F1
#
_entry.id   AF-A0A4V3JCK3-F1
#
_cell.length_a   1.000
_cell.length_b   1.000
_cell.length_c   1.000
_cell.angle_alpha   90.00
_cell.angle_beta   90.00
_cell.angle_gamma   90.00
#
_symmetry.space_group_name_H-M   'P 1'
#
loop_
_entity.id
_entity.type
_entity.pdbx_description
1 polymer ?
#
loop_
_entity_poly.entity_id
_entity_poly.type
_entity_poly.pdbx_seq_one_letter_code
_entity_poly.pdbx_strand_id
1 'polypeptide(L)'
;MDNTLEKESMNFIEITPRHNSISYAPELGDSEVEQAVALIEKVAKKYPNAQSLEFLKAAPLLAQELPHSLRNYVHEVRLREKPAAFVIRALKIIGKTSVPTPRDWKDVTHPSSTHKAEIFLALVASLLGDVFGWTTQQDGRFVHDVLPMKGLENEQVGWSSLTQLSWHTEDAFHEERADYLALLCLRNVDKVATMLCSVTDLDLPPEIEKILWQERFVIRPDQSHTAKHNSLEAGAFKKIEEMSRNPKPVSLLFGNPKKPYLRIDPDYMEAMPGDDEAAHALATVIENINSHISDLVLHEGDLCIIDNLQVVHGRRSFVPRFDGQDRWLKRVNVKRDLRQSAESLDVGLRLMQTLPQKIEKKNAVAREIDLIEAVQPIRGLALAACLQHFFFCGIFDLLANSPEKKFDLDALASELGFERDRLEGLLRFLRNEGFIEGLEAKIRLTPKAHKWSMFRSWYEMMVGGYAQTFLSIDDALPKGSPPAPRNAELVGIGSCGISMHDSIPIVMRLLATLKKKPELVIDLGCGSGSYLTEICKKYPDAKAIGIEPDLGGCIAAEKHVSESGMAEKIQIVQADAIEYIKKMETPPDVILLCFVIHEVLGQSGEERVMEMLQSAMNGGPDQRLIIIDIDYRIDEPSTMNHKLAEGYYNAYFLVHPFTSQKLESETYWDRLFEKCGFEIEAKLTTDQSIDSTNIELGWLLKRKV
;
A
#
# COMPACT_ATOMS: atom_id res chain seq x y z
N MET A 1 -20.15 19.56 79.34
CA MET A 1 -18.82 19.63 79.98
C MET A 1 -18.12 18.34 79.61
N ASP A 2 -17.01 18.30 78.89
CA ASP A 2 -16.20 19.33 78.27
C ASP A 2 -15.24 18.61 77.30
N ASN A 3 -14.87 19.29 76.21
CA ASN A 3 -13.63 19.24 75.40
C ASN A 3 -12.68 18.02 75.48
N THR A 4 -12.06 17.52 74.40
CA THR A 4 -11.48 18.25 73.25
C THR A 4 -11.17 17.29 72.11
N LEU A 5 -11.52 17.71 70.89
CA LEU A 5 -10.95 17.21 69.63
C LEU A 5 -9.52 17.73 69.48
N GLU A 6 -8.53 16.85 69.39
CA GLU A 6 -7.23 17.20 68.81
C GLU A 6 -7.27 16.92 67.31
N LYS A 7 -7.20 18.02 66.55
CA LYS A 7 -6.96 18.07 65.11
C LYS A 7 -5.59 17.45 64.82
N GLU A 8 -5.56 16.25 64.25
CA GLU A 8 -4.38 15.84 63.48
C GLU A 8 -4.42 16.55 62.12
N SER A 9 -3.60 17.59 62.05
CA SER A 9 -3.24 18.34 60.86
C SER A 9 -2.81 17.40 59.73
N MET A 10 -3.48 17.54 58.57
CA MET A 10 -3.00 17.04 57.29
C MET A 10 -1.59 17.60 57.03
N ASN A 11 -0.56 16.80 57.30
CA ASN A 11 0.79 17.08 56.85
C ASN A 11 0.85 16.81 55.34
N PHE A 12 0.83 17.90 54.58
CA PHE A 12 1.28 17.96 53.20
C PHE A 12 2.75 17.50 53.16
N ILE A 13 3.05 16.44 52.42
CA ILE A 13 4.41 16.17 51.95
C ILE A 13 4.43 16.70 50.52
N GLU A 14 4.74 17.99 50.36
CA GLU A 14 6.08 18.54 50.08
C GLU A 14 6.67 18.01 48.77
N ILE A 15 6.42 18.79 47.71
CA ILE A 15 7.30 18.86 46.55
C ILE A 15 8.68 19.21 47.10
N THR A 16 9.65 18.30 46.97
CA THR A 16 11.04 18.58 47.36
C THR A 16 11.51 19.87 46.65
N PRO A 17 12.23 20.80 47.31
CA PRO A 17 12.35 22.21 46.89
C PRO A 17 13.19 22.50 45.63
N ARG A 18 13.48 21.50 44.78
CA ARG A 18 14.35 21.68 43.60
C ARG A 18 13.61 22.08 42.32
N HIS A 19 12.30 21.93 42.22
CA HIS A 19 11.59 22.10 40.93
C HIS A 19 10.55 23.22 40.98
N ASN A 20 10.92 24.39 40.46
CA ASN A 20 10.06 25.58 40.33
C ASN A 20 9.03 25.49 39.18
N SER A 21 9.00 24.37 38.47
CA SER A 21 8.29 24.13 37.21
C SER A 21 6.89 23.52 37.38
N ILE A 22 6.56 22.98 38.57
CA ILE A 22 5.28 22.33 38.88
C ILE A 22 4.62 23.02 40.09
N SER A 23 3.33 23.35 40.02
CA SER A 23 2.62 23.92 41.19
C SER A 23 1.15 23.53 41.29
N TYR A 24 0.53 23.76 42.45
CA TYR A 24 -0.91 23.64 42.62
C TYR A 24 -1.59 24.99 42.40
N ALA A 25 -2.71 24.99 41.69
CA ALA A 25 -3.59 26.14 41.60
C ALA A 25 -4.18 26.45 43.00
N PRO A 26 -4.47 27.73 43.30
CA PRO A 26 -5.16 28.10 44.53
C PRO A 26 -6.47 27.31 44.69
N GLU A 27 -6.77 26.88 45.92
CA GLU A 27 -8.04 26.21 46.20
C GLU A 27 -9.21 27.18 46.03
N LEU A 28 -10.29 26.69 45.43
CA LEU A 28 -11.53 27.44 45.26
C LEU A 28 -12.31 27.50 46.57
N GLY A 29 -12.86 28.67 46.87
CA GLY A 29 -13.76 28.83 48.01
C GLY A 29 -15.07 28.07 47.80
N ASP A 30 -15.81 27.78 48.88
CA ASP A 30 -17.03 26.96 48.79
C ASP A 30 -18.09 27.55 47.84
N SER A 31 -18.25 28.88 47.82
CA SER A 31 -19.16 29.56 46.87
C SER A 31 -18.72 29.41 45.41
N GLU A 32 -17.41 29.37 45.14
CA GLU A 32 -16.86 29.16 43.79
C GLU A 32 -17.03 27.70 43.36
N VAL A 33 -16.88 26.76 44.30
CA VAL A 33 -17.18 25.35 44.07
C VAL A 33 -18.67 25.18 43.73
N GLU A 34 -19.57 25.78 44.48
CA GLU A 34 -21.02 25.76 44.20
C GLU A 34 -21.34 26.34 42.82
N GLN A 35 -20.71 27.47 42.46
CA GLN A 35 -20.84 28.07 41.13
C GLN A 35 -20.39 27.08 40.03
N ALA A 36 -19.23 26.45 40.20
CA ALA A 36 -18.71 25.49 39.23
C ALA A 36 -19.63 24.27 39.12
N VAL A 37 -20.09 23.69 40.24
CA VAL A 37 -21.03 22.56 40.25
C VAL A 37 -22.30 22.92 39.49
N ALA A 38 -22.91 24.07 39.80
CA ALA A 38 -24.14 24.52 39.13
C ALA A 38 -23.96 24.71 37.62
N LEU A 39 -22.81 25.25 37.19
CA LEU A 39 -22.46 25.36 35.78
C LEU A 39 -22.35 23.98 35.13
N ILE A 40 -21.60 23.06 35.73
CA ILE A 40 -21.40 21.70 35.18
C ILE A 40 -22.74 20.97 35.06
N GLU A 41 -23.64 21.10 36.03
CA GLU A 41 -24.97 20.50 35.95
C GLU A 41 -25.85 21.11 34.86
N LYS A 42 -25.82 22.43 34.71
CA LYS A 42 -26.52 23.15 33.62
C LYS A 42 -26.00 22.70 32.26
N VAL A 43 -24.69 22.62 32.09
CA VAL A 43 -24.04 22.20 30.83
C VAL A 43 -24.30 20.73 30.55
N ALA A 44 -24.21 19.85 31.54
CA ALA A 44 -24.47 18.42 31.41
C ALA A 44 -25.91 18.11 30.98
N LYS A 45 -26.90 18.90 31.44
CA LYS A 45 -28.28 18.80 30.99
C LYS A 45 -28.47 19.23 29.54
N LYS A 46 -27.75 20.27 29.10
CA LYS A 46 -27.86 20.81 27.73
C LYS A 46 -27.12 19.95 26.71
N TYR A 47 -25.94 19.45 27.08
CA TYR A 47 -25.07 18.67 26.22
C TYR A 47 -24.89 17.28 26.83
N PRO A 48 -25.65 16.25 26.40
CA PRO A 48 -25.56 14.91 26.97
C PRO A 48 -24.30 14.15 26.57
N ASN A 49 -23.50 14.68 25.63
CA ASN A 49 -22.26 14.05 25.17
C ASN A 49 -21.12 15.08 25.12
N ALA A 50 -20.12 14.92 26.01
CA ALA A 50 -18.94 15.77 26.09
C ALA A 50 -17.96 15.59 24.91
N GLN A 51 -18.15 14.55 24.10
CA GLN A 51 -17.41 14.34 22.85
C GLN A 51 -18.07 15.04 21.65
N SER A 52 -19.27 15.61 21.81
CA SER A 52 -19.99 16.20 20.69
C SER A 52 -19.31 17.48 20.21
N LEU A 53 -19.24 17.65 18.88
CA LEU A 53 -18.69 18.87 18.29
C LEU A 53 -19.49 20.12 18.68
N GLU A 54 -20.81 19.97 18.88
CA GLU A 54 -21.68 21.04 19.35
C GLU A 54 -21.23 21.56 20.73
N PHE A 55 -20.97 20.65 21.67
CA PHE A 55 -20.44 21.01 22.98
C PHE A 55 -19.06 21.63 22.87
N LEU A 56 -18.13 21.00 22.14
CA LEU A 56 -16.76 21.51 22.04
C LEU A 56 -16.70 22.90 21.40
N LYS A 57 -17.54 23.19 20.40
CA LYS A 57 -17.68 24.54 19.82
C LYS A 57 -18.23 25.56 20.83
N ALA A 58 -19.11 25.13 21.74
CA ALA A 58 -19.65 25.98 22.80
C ALA A 58 -18.71 26.13 24.01
N ALA A 59 -17.81 25.17 24.24
CA ALA A 59 -16.99 25.07 25.44
C ALA A 59 -16.14 26.32 25.72
N PRO A 60 -15.49 26.99 24.76
CA PRO A 60 -14.73 28.21 25.03
C PRO A 60 -15.57 29.36 25.61
N LEU A 61 -16.83 29.49 25.16
CA LEU A 61 -17.76 30.49 25.67
C LEU A 61 -18.27 30.09 27.06
N LEU A 62 -18.69 28.83 27.21
CA LEU A 62 -19.18 28.28 28.49
C LEU A 62 -18.10 28.31 29.58
N ALA A 63 -16.83 28.13 29.22
CA ALA A 63 -15.71 28.19 30.13
C ALA A 63 -15.57 29.57 30.79
N GLN A 64 -16.10 30.63 30.19
CA GLN A 64 -16.11 31.98 30.79
C GLN A 64 -17.06 32.10 31.99
N GLU A 65 -17.99 31.15 32.18
CA GLU A 65 -18.87 31.08 33.35
C GLU A 65 -18.21 30.38 34.56
N LEU A 66 -17.02 29.79 34.39
CA LEU A 66 -16.25 29.21 35.51
C LEU A 66 -15.86 30.29 36.55
N PRO A 67 -15.55 29.90 37.80
CA PRO A 67 -15.11 30.85 38.83
C PRO A 67 -13.99 31.77 38.35
N HIS A 68 -14.09 33.05 38.70
CA HIS A 68 -13.16 34.07 38.22
C HIS A 68 -11.72 33.78 38.64
N SER A 69 -11.50 33.32 39.89
CA SER A 69 -10.17 32.98 40.40
C SER A 69 -9.50 31.88 39.57
N LEU A 70 -10.25 30.82 39.21
CA LEU A 70 -9.77 29.74 38.34
C LEU A 70 -9.40 30.28 36.97
N ARG A 71 -10.30 31.04 36.32
CA ARG A 71 -10.04 31.61 35.00
C ARG A 71 -8.83 32.54 35.01
N ASN A 72 -8.71 33.39 36.03
CA ASN A 72 -7.59 34.30 36.20
C ASN A 72 -6.28 33.54 36.38
N TYR A 73 -6.26 32.48 37.20
CA TYR A 73 -5.07 31.66 37.38
C TYR A 73 -4.64 31.00 36.06
N VAL A 74 -5.55 30.31 35.36
CA VAL A 74 -5.22 29.67 34.06
C VAL A 74 -4.75 30.70 33.03
N HIS A 75 -5.37 31.89 33.00
CA HIS A 75 -4.97 32.98 32.13
C HIS A 75 -3.54 33.47 32.43
N GLU A 76 -3.21 33.72 33.70
CA GLU A 76 -1.87 34.15 34.11
C GLU A 76 -0.80 33.10 33.80
N VAL A 77 -1.09 31.82 34.03
CA VAL A 77 -0.15 30.74 33.68
C VAL A 77 0.08 30.68 32.18
N ARG A 78 -0.99 30.75 31.37
CA ARG A 78 -0.89 30.77 29.90
C ARG A 78 -0.10 31.97 29.38
N LEU A 79 -0.26 33.14 30.00
CA LEU A 79 0.47 34.35 29.59
C LEU A 79 1.94 34.33 29.99
N ARG A 80 2.25 33.82 31.19
CA ARG A 80 3.61 33.81 31.73
C ARG A 80 4.41 32.57 31.35
N GLU A 81 3.72 31.54 30.87
CA GLU A 81 4.26 30.21 30.59
C GLU A 81 4.93 29.60 31.83
N LYS A 82 4.34 29.89 33.02
CA LYS A 82 4.85 29.45 34.33
C LYS A 82 3.73 29.31 35.36
N PRO A 83 3.69 28.23 36.16
CA PRO A 83 4.52 27.02 36.06
C PRO A 83 4.32 26.28 34.72
N ALA A 84 5.25 25.40 34.36
CA ALA A 84 5.18 24.62 33.12
C ALA A 84 4.22 23.41 33.26
N ALA A 85 3.93 22.98 34.49
CA ALA A 85 2.78 22.12 34.77
C ALA A 85 2.07 22.58 36.05
N PHE A 86 0.75 22.40 36.12
CA PHE A 86 -0.01 22.73 37.32
C PHE A 86 -1.19 21.80 37.58
N VAL A 87 -1.62 21.74 38.84
CA VAL A 87 -2.71 20.87 39.30
C VAL A 87 -3.87 21.68 39.87
N ILE A 88 -5.08 21.42 39.40
CA ILE A 88 -6.34 21.95 39.94
C ILE A 88 -7.06 20.84 40.70
N ARG A 89 -7.42 21.09 41.96
CA ARG A 89 -8.22 20.17 42.76
C ARG A 89 -9.70 20.32 42.43
N ALA A 90 -10.25 19.36 41.68
CA ALA A 90 -11.61 19.41 41.16
C ALA A 90 -12.58 18.44 41.84
N LEU A 91 -12.14 17.65 42.83
CA LEU A 91 -12.95 16.61 43.46
C LEU A 91 -14.31 17.13 43.97
N LYS A 92 -14.32 18.31 44.60
CA LYS A 92 -15.56 18.93 45.10
C LYS A 92 -16.51 19.38 43.97
N ILE A 93 -16.01 19.54 42.75
CA ILE A 93 -16.78 19.99 41.58
C ILE A 93 -17.34 18.79 40.81
N ILE A 94 -16.49 17.79 40.52
CA ILE A 94 -16.88 16.65 39.67
C ILE A 94 -17.49 15.49 40.47
N GLY A 95 -17.27 15.46 41.79
CA GLY A 95 -17.68 14.35 42.66
C GLY A 95 -16.78 13.12 42.53
N LYS A 96 -17.00 12.12 43.41
CA LYS A 96 -16.30 10.84 43.34
C LYS A 96 -16.81 9.97 42.20
N THR A 97 -15.90 9.23 41.59
CA THR A 97 -16.26 8.29 40.52
C THR A 97 -16.83 7.01 41.13
N SER A 98 -18.14 6.79 40.99
CA SER A 98 -18.85 5.64 41.57
C SER A 98 -18.89 4.40 40.68
N VAL A 99 -18.52 4.54 39.41
CA VAL A 99 -18.52 3.44 38.43
C VAL A 99 -17.16 2.75 38.36
N PRO A 100 -17.12 1.43 38.07
CA PRO A 100 -15.87 0.71 37.86
C PRO A 100 -15.04 1.31 36.71
N THR A 101 -13.72 1.22 36.82
CA THR A 101 -12.80 1.46 35.71
C THR A 101 -13.13 0.47 34.59
N PRO A 102 -13.39 0.95 33.36
CA PRO A 102 -13.63 0.10 32.18
C PRO A 102 -12.48 -0.85 31.91
N ARG A 103 -12.75 -1.98 31.24
CA ARG A 103 -11.70 -2.94 30.82
C ARG A 103 -10.98 -2.49 29.56
N ASP A 104 -11.73 -1.83 28.68
CA ASP A 104 -11.27 -1.23 27.43
C ASP A 104 -11.87 0.18 27.32
N TRP A 105 -11.16 1.12 26.70
CA TRP A 105 -11.72 2.44 26.38
C TRP A 105 -12.97 2.32 25.49
N LYS A 106 -13.09 1.25 24.69
CA LYS A 106 -14.27 0.93 23.88
C LYS A 106 -15.53 0.64 24.71
N ASP A 107 -15.36 0.19 25.95
CA ASP A 107 -16.47 -0.14 26.85
C ASP A 107 -17.14 1.10 27.47
N VAL A 108 -16.56 2.29 27.29
CA VAL A 108 -17.13 3.54 27.78
C VAL A 108 -18.40 3.88 26.98
N THR A 109 -19.54 3.88 27.67
CA THR A 109 -20.86 4.14 27.08
C THR A 109 -21.07 5.61 26.74
N HIS A 110 -21.99 5.89 25.81
CA HIS A 110 -22.49 7.24 25.55
C HIS A 110 -24.00 7.30 25.82
N PRO A 111 -24.49 8.21 26.69
CA PRO A 111 -23.74 9.22 27.45
C PRO A 111 -22.79 8.60 28.49
N SER A 112 -21.67 9.29 28.74
CA SER A 112 -20.59 8.81 29.61
C SER A 112 -21.03 8.77 31.07
N SER A 113 -20.68 7.70 31.78
CA SER A 113 -20.90 7.62 33.24
C SER A 113 -20.03 8.62 34.02
N THR A 114 -19.01 9.19 33.37
CA THR A 114 -18.11 10.23 33.91
C THR A 114 -18.34 11.60 33.27
N HIS A 115 -19.52 11.80 32.67
CA HIS A 115 -19.84 12.98 31.85
C HIS A 115 -19.57 14.34 32.52
N LYS A 116 -19.88 14.49 33.82
CA LYS A 116 -19.58 15.74 34.56
C LYS A 116 -18.07 16.04 34.59
N ALA A 117 -17.25 15.01 34.75
CA ALA A 117 -15.80 15.12 34.78
C ALA A 117 -15.24 15.49 33.39
N GLU A 118 -15.78 14.88 32.33
CA GLU A 118 -15.41 15.18 30.94
C GLU A 118 -15.77 16.62 30.55
N ILE A 119 -16.95 17.12 30.96
CA ILE A 119 -17.33 18.52 30.75
C ILE A 119 -16.36 19.44 31.48
N PHE A 120 -16.09 19.20 32.77
CA PHE A 120 -15.19 20.05 33.54
C PHE A 120 -13.80 20.10 32.91
N LEU A 121 -13.25 18.95 32.52
CA LEU A 121 -11.97 18.85 31.80
C LEU A 121 -11.97 19.69 30.52
N ALA A 122 -12.98 19.54 29.66
CA ALA A 122 -13.06 20.27 28.40
C ALA A 122 -13.24 21.78 28.60
N LEU A 123 -13.99 22.22 29.61
CA LEU A 123 -14.17 23.65 29.91
C LEU A 123 -12.87 24.29 30.40
N VAL A 124 -12.16 23.66 31.33
CA VAL A 124 -10.86 24.17 31.82
C VAL A 124 -9.82 24.18 30.68
N ALA A 125 -9.74 23.09 29.90
CA ALA A 125 -8.87 23.01 28.73
C ALA A 125 -9.17 24.12 27.70
N SER A 126 -10.45 24.48 27.52
CA SER A 126 -10.86 25.55 26.60
C SER A 126 -10.44 26.97 27.04
N LEU A 127 -9.96 27.16 28.26
CA LEU A 127 -9.34 28.42 28.69
C LEU A 127 -7.91 28.60 28.13
N LEU A 128 -7.24 27.49 27.80
CA LEU A 128 -5.87 27.45 27.27
C LEU A 128 -5.82 27.55 25.74
N GLY A 129 -6.81 26.99 25.07
CA GLY A 129 -6.90 26.92 23.61
C GLY A 129 -8.10 26.12 23.16
N ASP A 130 -7.98 25.48 22.01
CA ASP A 130 -9.00 24.59 21.46
C ASP A 130 -8.65 23.13 21.75
N VAL A 131 -9.63 22.41 22.31
CA VAL A 131 -9.55 20.94 22.44
C VAL A 131 -9.64 20.31 21.05
N PHE A 132 -8.74 19.38 20.77
CA PHE A 132 -8.72 18.60 19.53
C PHE A 132 -8.45 17.12 19.81
N GLY A 133 -8.71 16.28 18.81
CA GLY A 133 -8.42 14.84 18.86
C GLY A 133 -7.67 14.38 17.62
N TRP A 134 -7.07 13.19 17.67
CA TRP A 134 -6.44 12.57 16.51
C TRP A 134 -7.34 11.50 15.94
N THR A 135 -7.56 11.52 14.62
CA THR A 135 -8.29 10.45 13.93
C THR A 135 -7.77 9.04 14.26
N THR A 136 -6.47 8.91 14.53
CA THR A 136 -5.78 7.64 14.81
C THR A 136 -5.57 7.33 16.28
N GLN A 137 -6.23 8.03 17.21
CA GLN A 137 -6.23 7.67 18.63
C GLN A 137 -7.66 7.50 19.15
N GLN A 138 -7.94 6.35 19.76
CA GLN A 138 -9.24 6.00 20.36
C GLN A 138 -10.44 6.30 19.45
N ASP A 139 -10.33 5.92 18.17
CA ASP A 139 -11.33 6.15 17.13
C ASP A 139 -11.75 7.63 16.96
N GLY A 140 -10.81 8.58 17.17
CA GLY A 140 -11.07 10.00 16.96
C GLY A 140 -11.84 10.68 18.10
N ARG A 141 -11.79 10.14 19.31
CA ARG A 141 -12.35 10.82 20.49
C ARG A 141 -11.58 12.10 20.80
N PHE A 142 -12.23 13.05 21.47
CA PHE A 142 -11.60 14.29 21.95
C PHE A 142 -11.16 14.15 23.41
N VAL A 143 -11.96 13.43 24.21
CA VAL A 143 -11.65 13.06 25.58
C VAL A 143 -11.28 11.59 25.61
N HIS A 144 -10.01 11.30 25.87
CA HIS A 144 -9.46 9.95 25.89
C HIS A 144 -9.54 9.33 27.28
N ASP A 145 -9.57 8.00 27.30
CA ASP A 145 -9.47 7.18 28.51
C ASP A 145 -8.06 6.61 28.67
N VAL A 146 -7.45 6.88 29.83
CA VAL A 146 -6.11 6.37 30.21
C VAL A 146 -6.30 5.42 31.39
N LEU A 147 -6.31 4.12 31.10
CA LEU A 147 -6.58 3.02 32.02
C LEU A 147 -5.81 1.76 31.57
N PRO A 148 -5.43 0.85 32.49
CA PRO A 148 -4.71 -0.36 32.09
C PRO A 148 -5.61 -1.33 31.32
N MET A 149 -5.09 -1.88 30.22
CA MET A 149 -5.80 -2.86 29.40
C MET A 149 -5.09 -4.21 29.41
N LYS A 150 -5.86 -5.27 29.60
CA LYS A 150 -5.33 -6.64 29.64
C LYS A 150 -4.73 -7.03 28.28
N GLY A 151 -3.54 -7.60 28.29
CA GLY A 151 -2.78 -7.97 27.09
C GLY A 151 -1.90 -6.84 26.53
N LEU A 152 -1.97 -5.62 27.07
CA LEU A 152 -1.15 -4.47 26.68
C LEU A 152 -0.18 -4.03 27.79
N GLU A 153 0.00 -4.84 28.83
CA GLU A 153 0.67 -4.46 30.07
C GLU A 153 2.13 -4.01 29.86
N ASN A 154 2.79 -4.54 28.83
CA ASN A 154 4.21 -4.34 28.56
C ASN A 154 4.51 -3.37 27.39
N GLU A 155 3.48 -2.74 26.81
CA GLU A 155 3.62 -1.85 25.64
C GLU A 155 4.01 -0.41 26.03
N GLN A 156 4.55 0.39 25.11
CA GLN A 156 4.84 1.83 25.31
C GLN A 156 3.65 2.70 24.87
N VAL A 157 2.52 2.56 25.55
CA VAL A 157 1.27 3.30 25.30
C VAL A 157 0.56 3.63 26.61
N GLY A 158 -0.36 4.61 26.59
CA GLY A 158 -1.10 5.05 27.79
C GLY A 158 -1.90 3.96 28.52
N TRP A 159 -2.15 2.82 27.88
CA TRP A 159 -2.88 1.66 28.43
C TRP A 159 -1.99 0.59 29.06
N SER A 160 -0.67 0.78 29.06
CA SER A 160 0.28 -0.16 29.67
C SER A 160 0.22 -0.12 31.20
N SER A 161 0.94 -1.03 31.87
CA SER A 161 0.99 -1.05 33.34
C SER A 161 2.29 -1.60 33.90
N LEU A 162 2.66 -2.84 33.55
CA LEU A 162 3.84 -3.52 34.10
C LEU A 162 5.16 -2.90 33.62
N THR A 163 5.16 -2.32 32.42
CA THR A 163 6.26 -1.50 31.92
C THR A 163 6.08 -0.04 32.32
N GLN A 164 7.18 0.63 32.67
CA GLN A 164 7.20 2.07 32.84
C GLN A 164 6.92 2.72 31.49
N LEU A 165 5.94 3.61 31.43
CA LEU A 165 5.73 4.43 30.24
C LEU A 165 6.84 5.47 30.20
N SER A 166 7.74 5.34 29.23
CA SER A 166 8.87 6.24 29.06
C SER A 166 8.40 7.69 28.97
N TRP A 167 9.21 8.61 29.51
CA TRP A 167 8.89 10.02 29.40
C TRP A 167 9.04 10.47 27.94
N HIS A 168 8.14 11.35 27.50
CA HIS A 168 8.13 11.88 26.15
C HIS A 168 7.38 13.21 26.10
N THR A 169 7.62 13.97 25.03
CA THR A 169 6.70 15.02 24.56
C THR A 169 5.51 14.33 23.89
N GLU A 170 4.27 14.67 24.26
CA GLU A 170 3.08 14.06 23.65
C GLU A 170 3.08 14.31 22.13
N ASP A 171 2.87 13.23 21.37
CA ASP A 171 2.87 13.21 19.90
C ASP A 171 4.11 13.88 19.28
N ALA A 172 5.30 13.69 19.89
CA ALA A 172 6.55 14.38 19.52
C ALA A 172 6.88 14.32 18.02
N PHE A 173 6.52 13.24 17.33
CA PHE A 173 6.77 13.09 15.89
C PHE A 173 6.00 14.09 15.01
N HIS A 174 4.88 14.64 15.50
CA HIS A 174 4.00 15.48 14.69
C HIS A 174 4.28 16.98 14.87
N GLU A 175 4.34 17.72 13.76
CA GLU A 175 4.52 19.19 13.75
C GLU A 175 3.33 19.86 14.46
N GLU A 176 2.13 19.34 14.24
CA GLU A 176 0.89 19.84 14.83
C GLU A 176 0.54 19.32 16.24
N ARG A 177 1.48 18.69 16.96
CA ARG A 177 1.27 18.19 18.33
C ARG A 177 0.64 19.21 19.28
N ALA A 178 0.08 18.71 20.38
CA ALA A 178 -0.57 19.55 21.38
C ALA A 178 0.41 20.57 21.99
N ASP A 179 -0.10 21.76 22.30
CA ASP A 179 0.62 22.75 23.11
C ASP A 179 0.45 22.46 24.60
N TYR A 180 -0.74 21.99 24.99
CA TYR A 180 -1.03 21.52 26.34
C TYR A 180 -1.68 20.14 26.35
N LEU A 181 -1.32 19.34 27.34
CA LEU A 181 -1.97 18.09 27.69
C LEU A 181 -2.69 18.27 29.03
N ALA A 182 -3.96 17.85 29.11
CA ALA A 182 -4.70 17.90 30.36
C ALA A 182 -5.16 16.50 30.78
N LEU A 183 -4.82 16.12 32.02
CA LEU A 183 -5.03 14.81 32.63
C LEU A 183 -5.89 14.96 33.89
N LEU A 184 -7.14 14.50 33.83
CA LEU A 184 -8.04 14.47 34.98
C LEU A 184 -8.07 13.07 35.60
N CYS A 185 -7.63 12.95 36.85
CA CYS A 185 -7.63 11.68 37.57
C CYS A 185 -9.01 11.37 38.16
N LEU A 186 -9.64 10.30 37.66
CA LEU A 186 -10.90 9.77 38.17
C LEU A 186 -10.68 8.73 39.26
N ARG A 187 -9.55 8.02 39.24
CA ARG A 187 -9.16 7.02 40.24
C ARG A 187 -7.65 6.75 40.18
N ASN A 188 -7.00 6.63 41.33
CA ASN A 188 -5.59 6.22 41.45
C ASN A 188 -5.28 5.66 42.84
N VAL A 189 -5.89 4.51 43.19
CA VAL A 189 -5.85 3.92 44.54
C VAL A 189 -4.41 3.63 44.99
N ASP A 190 -3.58 3.15 44.07
CA ASP A 190 -2.21 2.72 44.35
C ASP A 190 -1.18 3.86 44.24
N LYS A 191 -1.65 5.11 44.11
CA LYS A 191 -0.81 6.33 44.07
C LYS A 191 0.29 6.26 43.01
N VAL A 192 -0.01 5.70 41.84
CA VAL A 192 0.94 5.59 40.73
C VAL A 192 1.29 6.99 40.23
N ALA A 193 2.59 7.30 40.20
CA ALA A 193 3.09 8.61 39.82
C ALA A 193 3.15 8.82 38.30
N THR A 194 2.74 10.02 37.89
CA THR A 194 3.08 10.62 36.60
C THR A 194 4.49 11.21 36.73
N MET A 195 5.39 10.88 35.81
CA MET A 195 6.75 11.43 35.78
C MET A 195 6.74 12.74 34.98
N LEU A 196 7.48 13.75 35.42
CA LEU A 196 7.57 15.06 34.76
C LEU A 196 8.99 15.61 34.81
N CYS A 197 9.45 16.24 33.73
CA CYS A 197 10.68 17.02 33.73
C CYS A 197 10.52 18.23 32.81
N SER A 198 10.82 19.43 33.31
CA SER A 198 10.79 20.66 32.51
C SER A 198 12.13 20.90 31.82
N VAL A 199 12.11 21.43 30.60
CA VAL A 199 13.30 21.92 29.90
C VAL A 199 14.06 22.98 30.70
N THR A 200 13.35 23.75 31.54
CA THR A 200 13.95 24.77 32.41
C THR A 200 14.74 24.19 33.59
N ASP A 201 14.54 22.89 33.88
CA ASP A 201 15.22 22.20 34.98
C ASP A 201 16.49 21.48 34.49
N LEU A 202 16.76 21.51 33.17
CA LEU A 202 17.92 20.87 32.57
C LEU A 202 19.18 21.71 32.74
N ASP A 203 20.29 21.04 33.05
CA ASP A 203 21.63 21.62 33.12
C ASP A 203 22.48 21.02 31.99
N LEU A 204 22.44 21.67 30.81
CA LEU A 204 23.06 21.17 29.60
C LEU A 204 24.36 21.92 29.29
N PRO A 205 25.46 21.22 28.94
CA PRO A 205 26.68 21.88 28.48
C PRO A 205 26.41 22.71 27.21
N PRO A 206 27.01 23.91 27.06
CA PRO A 206 26.75 24.78 25.91
C PRO A 206 27.01 24.14 24.53
N GLU A 207 27.98 23.24 24.45
CA GLU A 207 28.31 22.48 23.26
C GLU A 207 27.21 21.46 22.89
N ILE A 208 26.59 20.84 23.89
CA ILE A 208 25.45 19.93 23.70
C ILE A 208 24.23 20.74 23.30
N GLU A 209 23.93 21.81 24.03
CA GLU A 209 22.80 22.69 23.75
C GLU A 209 22.83 23.16 22.29
N LYS A 210 23.99 23.62 21.81
CA LYS A 210 24.18 24.05 20.41
C LYS A 210 23.79 22.99 19.38
N ILE A 211 24.03 21.71 19.65
CA ILE A 211 23.66 20.60 18.76
C ILE A 211 22.15 20.38 18.80
N LEU A 212 21.53 20.44 19.99
CA LEU A 212 20.09 20.22 20.15
C LEU A 212 19.22 21.25 19.42
N TRP A 213 19.75 22.45 19.13
CA TRP A 213 19.11 23.48 18.30
C TRP A 213 19.15 23.20 16.79
N GLN A 214 19.87 22.17 16.33
CA GLN A 214 20.03 21.84 14.91
C GLN A 214 19.10 20.69 14.50
N GLU A 215 18.69 20.68 13.23
CA GLU A 215 17.84 19.63 12.65
C GLU A 215 18.63 18.34 12.36
N ARG A 216 19.11 17.68 13.42
CA ARG A 216 20.02 16.51 13.36
C ARG A 216 19.42 15.24 13.96
N PHE A 217 18.12 15.23 14.20
CA PHE A 217 17.41 14.14 14.86
C PHE A 217 16.15 13.78 14.08
N VAL A 218 15.70 12.54 14.21
CA VAL A 218 14.42 12.08 13.63
C VAL A 218 13.58 11.45 14.72
N ILE A 219 12.26 11.65 14.64
CA ILE A 219 11.28 11.07 15.57
C ILE A 219 10.23 10.34 14.74
N ARG A 220 9.95 9.09 15.10
CA ARG A 220 8.94 8.25 14.44
C ARG A 220 7.63 8.25 15.23
N PRO A 221 6.49 7.99 14.56
CA PRO A 221 5.22 7.84 15.25
C PRO A 221 5.24 6.68 16.25
N ASP A 222 4.62 6.88 17.42
CA ASP A 222 4.48 5.85 18.43
C ASP A 222 3.37 4.84 18.09
N GLN A 223 3.34 3.73 18.82
CA GLN A 223 2.41 2.63 18.56
C GLN A 223 0.92 3.01 18.71
N SER A 224 0.57 4.06 19.46
CA SER A 224 -0.83 4.49 19.62
C SER A 224 -1.46 4.97 18.31
N HIS A 225 -0.63 5.40 17.35
CA HIS A 225 -1.05 5.82 16.00
C HIS A 225 -1.06 4.68 14.99
N THR A 226 -0.99 3.42 15.40
CA THR A 226 -0.98 2.26 14.46
C THR A 226 -2.33 1.56 14.37
N ALA A 227 -2.54 0.82 13.27
CA ALA A 227 -3.73 0.00 13.06
C ALA A 227 -3.93 -1.07 14.14
N LYS A 228 -2.86 -1.53 14.80
CA LYS A 228 -2.92 -2.54 15.87
C LYS A 228 -3.77 -2.08 17.07
N HIS A 229 -3.82 -0.77 17.33
CA HIS A 229 -4.47 -0.19 18.52
C HIS A 229 -5.75 0.59 18.20
N ASN A 230 -6.21 0.57 16.94
CA ASN A 230 -7.34 1.38 16.46
C ASN A 230 -8.26 0.56 15.55
N SER A 231 -9.55 0.93 15.47
CA SER A 231 -10.54 0.14 14.71
C SER A 231 -10.74 0.62 13.27
N LEU A 232 -9.96 1.62 12.82
CA LEU A 232 -10.06 2.22 11.49
C LEU A 232 -9.44 1.31 10.39
N GLU A 233 -9.93 1.45 9.16
CA GLU A 233 -9.39 0.73 7.99
C GLU A 233 -7.91 1.03 7.76
N ALA A 234 -7.16 0.07 7.19
CA ALA A 234 -5.71 0.18 6.95
C ALA A 234 -5.27 1.45 6.19
N GLY A 235 -6.14 1.98 5.32
CA GLY A 235 -5.87 3.24 4.61
C GLY A 235 -5.73 4.46 5.53
N ALA A 236 -6.26 4.40 6.75
CA ALA A 236 -6.24 5.50 7.71
C ALA A 236 -4.86 5.82 8.30
N PHE A 237 -3.91 4.88 8.17
CA PHE A 237 -2.58 4.96 8.78
C PHE A 237 -1.45 5.26 7.77
N LYS A 238 -1.76 5.44 6.48
CA LYS A 238 -0.74 5.61 5.43
C LYS A 238 0.26 6.75 5.65
N LYS A 239 -0.19 7.92 6.16
CA LYS A 239 0.72 9.05 6.45
C LYS A 239 1.61 8.76 7.67
N ILE A 240 1.08 8.02 8.65
CA ILE A 240 1.84 7.54 9.80
C ILE A 240 2.90 6.53 9.34
N GLU A 241 2.54 5.60 8.45
CA GLU A 241 3.50 4.70 7.81
C GLU A 241 4.56 5.45 6.98
N GLU A 242 4.17 6.50 6.26
CA GLU A 242 5.09 7.35 5.49
C GLU A 242 6.04 8.12 6.39
N MET A 243 5.54 8.77 7.45
CA MET A 243 6.36 9.44 8.47
C MET A 243 7.31 8.47 9.15
N SER A 244 6.90 7.20 9.35
CA SER A 244 7.76 6.17 9.89
C SER A 244 8.86 5.73 8.91
N ARG A 245 8.58 5.67 7.60
CA ARG A 245 9.55 5.27 6.56
C ARG A 245 10.53 6.40 6.24
N ASN A 246 10.04 7.64 6.18
CA ASN A 246 10.79 8.83 5.78
C ASN A 246 10.59 9.96 6.82
N PRO A 247 11.12 9.83 8.04
CA PRO A 247 10.98 10.88 9.05
C PRO A 247 11.79 12.12 8.65
N LYS A 248 11.22 13.31 8.84
CA LYS A 248 11.93 14.57 8.62
C LYS A 248 12.93 14.85 9.75
N PRO A 249 14.12 15.40 9.46
CA PRO A 249 15.01 15.92 10.49
C PRO A 249 14.34 17.04 11.31
N VAL A 250 14.59 17.05 12.62
CA VAL A 250 14.03 18.01 13.59
C VAL A 250 15.11 18.40 14.61
N SER A 251 14.93 19.55 15.25
CA SER A 251 15.68 19.95 16.45
C SER A 251 14.96 19.52 17.73
N LEU A 252 15.72 19.29 18.80
CA LEU A 252 15.16 18.98 20.13
C LEU A 252 14.84 20.26 20.89
N LEU A 253 15.70 21.28 20.77
CA LEU A 253 15.45 22.61 21.30
C LEU A 253 14.98 23.55 20.18
N PHE A 254 13.99 24.38 20.51
CA PHE A 254 13.43 25.37 19.58
C PHE A 254 12.84 26.56 20.33
N GLY A 255 12.36 27.57 19.58
CA GLY A 255 11.77 28.78 20.15
C GLY A 255 12.83 29.82 20.54
N ASN A 256 12.71 30.40 21.73
CA ASN A 256 13.59 31.47 22.19
C ASN A 256 14.81 30.88 22.92
N PRO A 257 16.07 31.17 22.53
CA PRO A 257 17.24 30.67 23.23
C PRO A 257 17.33 30.99 24.72
N LYS A 258 16.65 32.03 25.20
CA LYS A 258 16.59 32.37 26.63
C LYS A 258 15.51 31.61 27.39
N LYS A 259 14.58 30.99 26.68
CA LYS A 259 13.42 30.23 27.16
C LYS A 259 13.09 29.15 26.12
N PRO A 260 13.94 28.13 25.99
CA PRO A 260 13.76 27.10 24.98
C PRO A 260 12.50 26.29 25.24
N TYR A 261 11.95 25.75 24.17
CA TYR A 261 11.01 24.64 24.20
C TYR A 261 11.74 23.33 23.86
N LEU A 262 11.12 22.20 24.21
CA LEU A 262 11.67 20.86 24.07
C LEU A 262 10.72 19.97 23.26
N ARG A 263 11.31 19.17 22.37
CA ARG A 263 10.61 18.15 21.56
C ARG A 263 11.45 16.88 21.56
N ILE A 264 11.05 15.87 22.32
CA ILE A 264 11.86 14.68 22.54
C ILE A 264 10.99 13.44 22.83
N ASP A 265 11.38 12.28 22.31
CA ASP A 265 10.75 10.99 22.58
C ASP A 265 11.81 9.87 22.47
N PRO A 266 12.43 9.46 23.59
CA PRO A 266 13.62 8.61 23.57
C PRO A 266 13.38 7.22 22.98
N ASP A 267 12.15 6.69 23.03
CA ASP A 267 11.84 5.35 22.53
C ASP A 267 11.63 5.33 21.01
N TYR A 268 11.30 6.48 20.41
CA TYR A 268 10.99 6.59 18.97
C TYR A 268 11.90 7.58 18.22
N MET A 269 12.95 8.08 18.86
CA MET A 269 13.88 9.01 18.25
C MET A 269 15.31 8.49 18.14
N GLU A 270 16.02 9.02 17.16
CA GLU A 270 17.44 8.76 16.97
C GLU A 270 18.13 9.98 16.35
N ALA A 271 19.46 10.01 16.43
CA ALA A 271 20.26 10.94 15.66
C ALA A 271 20.27 10.54 14.18
N MET A 272 20.54 11.49 13.29
CA MET A 272 20.69 11.20 11.87
C MET A 272 21.79 10.14 11.61
N PRO A 273 21.62 9.24 10.62
CA PRO A 273 22.63 8.21 10.34
C PRO A 273 24.01 8.80 10.06
N GLY A 274 25.03 8.32 10.80
CA GLY A 274 26.42 8.78 10.68
C GLY A 274 26.75 10.06 11.45
N ASP A 275 25.83 10.55 12.28
CA ASP A 275 26.01 11.76 13.10
C ASP A 275 26.32 11.42 14.57
N ASP A 276 27.57 11.04 14.84
CA ASP A 276 28.02 10.62 16.18
C ASP A 276 27.94 11.74 17.23
N GLU A 277 28.11 13.01 16.81
CA GLU A 277 27.98 14.16 17.70
C GLU A 277 26.53 14.36 18.15
N ALA A 278 25.58 14.24 17.22
CA ALA A 278 24.16 14.30 17.55
C ALA A 278 23.73 13.09 18.41
N ALA A 279 24.25 11.90 18.14
CA ALA A 279 24.00 10.73 18.99
C ALA A 279 24.50 10.93 20.42
N HIS A 280 25.69 11.53 20.59
CA HIS A 280 26.21 11.88 21.91
C HIS A 280 25.39 12.97 22.61
N ALA A 281 24.95 14.00 21.87
CA ALA A 281 24.09 15.05 22.40
C ALA A 281 22.73 14.49 22.86
N LEU A 282 22.13 13.60 22.07
CA LEU A 282 20.90 12.90 22.41
C LEU A 282 21.05 12.07 23.70
N ALA A 283 22.10 11.25 23.80
CA ALA A 283 22.35 10.46 25.01
C ALA A 283 22.55 11.34 26.25
N THR A 284 23.24 12.48 26.09
CA THR A 284 23.51 13.41 27.19
C THR A 284 22.23 14.09 27.69
N VAL A 285 21.36 14.57 26.80
CA VAL A 285 20.08 15.18 27.22
C VAL A 285 19.13 14.15 27.82
N ILE A 286 19.12 12.91 27.31
CA ILE A 286 18.34 11.80 27.90
C ILE A 286 18.76 11.54 29.35
N GLU A 287 20.07 11.45 29.62
CA GLU A 287 20.59 11.25 30.98
C GLU A 287 20.32 12.45 31.89
N ASN A 288 20.41 13.67 31.34
CA ASN A 288 20.08 14.88 32.09
C ASN A 288 18.60 14.92 32.47
N ILE A 289 17.69 14.55 31.57
CA ILE A 289 16.26 14.43 31.88
C ILE A 289 16.05 13.35 32.94
N ASN A 290 16.63 12.15 32.77
CA ASN A 290 16.49 11.04 33.73
C ASN A 290 16.89 11.45 35.16
N SER A 291 17.94 12.26 35.31
CA SER A 291 18.41 12.75 36.61
C SER A 291 17.57 13.89 37.21
N HIS A 292 16.66 14.51 36.45
CA HIS A 292 15.80 15.62 36.86
C HIS A 292 14.29 15.29 36.86
N ILE A 293 13.91 14.04 36.58
CA ILE A 293 12.51 13.59 36.66
C ILE A 293 11.95 13.77 38.08
N SER A 294 10.78 14.39 38.15
CA SER A 294 9.95 14.50 39.35
C SER A 294 8.72 13.60 39.25
N ASP A 295 8.36 12.94 40.35
CA ASP A 295 7.16 12.12 40.46
C ASP A 295 5.99 12.94 41.01
N LEU A 296 4.89 13.01 40.25
CA LEU A 296 3.63 13.65 40.63
C LEU A 296 2.52 12.60 40.76
N VAL A 297 2.05 12.38 41.99
CA VAL A 297 0.89 11.52 42.25
C VAL A 297 -0.39 12.33 42.10
N LEU A 298 -1.18 12.02 41.07
CA LEU A 298 -2.52 12.58 40.89
C LEU A 298 -3.52 11.81 41.73
N HIS A 299 -4.21 12.51 42.64
CA HIS A 299 -5.28 11.96 43.46
C HIS A 299 -6.61 12.04 42.72
N GLU A 300 -7.63 11.33 43.23
CA GLU A 300 -8.99 11.43 42.68
C GLU A 300 -9.47 12.89 42.67
N GLY A 301 -9.85 13.37 41.49
CA GLY A 301 -10.27 14.75 41.23
C GLY A 301 -9.15 15.74 40.93
N ASP A 302 -7.88 15.32 40.92
CA ASP A 302 -6.79 16.19 40.47
C ASP A 302 -6.79 16.31 38.94
N LEU A 303 -6.86 17.53 38.44
CA LEU A 303 -6.66 17.90 37.04
C LEU A 303 -5.26 18.46 36.86
N CYS A 304 -4.37 17.71 36.23
CA CYS A 304 -3.04 18.17 35.87
C CYS A 304 -3.03 18.72 34.44
N ILE A 305 -2.49 19.92 34.26
CA ILE A 305 -2.24 20.54 32.96
C ILE A 305 -0.74 20.65 32.77
N ILE A 306 -0.27 20.16 31.64
CA ILE A 306 1.15 20.06 31.27
C ILE A 306 1.34 20.91 30.01
N ASP A 307 2.29 21.85 30.04
CA ASP A 307 2.78 22.54 28.84
C ASP A 307 3.68 21.57 28.07
N ASN A 308 3.14 21.01 26.99
CA ASN A 308 3.78 19.96 26.20
C ASN A 308 5.00 20.48 25.42
N LEU A 309 5.16 21.81 25.31
CA LEU A 309 6.35 22.41 24.70
C LEU A 309 7.49 22.59 25.71
N GLN A 310 7.20 22.50 27.02
CA GLN A 310 8.19 22.70 28.07
C GLN A 310 8.47 21.44 28.88
N VAL A 311 7.53 20.50 28.96
CA VAL A 311 7.58 19.38 29.90
C VAL A 311 7.46 18.05 29.16
N VAL A 312 8.41 17.16 29.40
CA VAL A 312 8.23 15.74 29.09
C VAL A 312 7.48 15.07 30.23
N HIS A 313 6.66 14.09 29.89
CA HIS A 313 5.88 13.36 30.88
C HIS A 313 5.87 11.87 30.59
N GLY A 314 5.72 11.06 31.64
CA GLY A 314 5.61 9.61 31.54
C GLY A 314 4.85 9.05 32.74
N ARG A 315 4.94 7.75 32.98
CA ARG A 315 4.28 7.11 34.13
C ARG A 315 5.10 5.96 34.68
N ARG A 316 5.23 5.89 36.01
CA ARG A 316 5.81 4.73 36.70
C ARG A 316 5.04 3.44 36.35
N SER A 317 5.75 2.32 36.39
CA SER A 317 5.10 1.00 36.29
C SER A 317 4.23 0.73 37.51
N PHE A 318 3.20 -0.10 37.34
CA PHE A 318 2.32 -0.54 38.41
C PHE A 318 1.68 -1.89 38.06
N VAL A 319 1.23 -2.61 39.08
CA VAL A 319 0.53 -3.88 38.88
C VAL A 319 -0.98 -3.60 38.72
N PRO A 320 -1.57 -3.89 37.54
CA PRO A 320 -3.01 -3.71 37.35
C PRO A 320 -3.79 -4.82 38.09
N ARG A 321 -5.00 -4.49 38.54
CA ARG A 321 -5.90 -5.41 39.25
C ARG A 321 -6.93 -6.05 38.33
N PHE A 322 -7.36 -5.32 37.30
CA PHE A 322 -8.44 -5.66 36.37
C PHE A 322 -9.79 -5.99 37.05
N ASP A 323 -9.99 -5.49 38.26
CA ASP A 323 -11.19 -5.68 39.10
C ASP A 323 -12.16 -4.49 39.02
N GLY A 324 -11.85 -3.49 38.19
CA GLY A 324 -12.61 -2.25 38.08
C GLY A 324 -12.19 -1.15 39.06
N GLN A 325 -11.14 -1.36 39.87
CA GLN A 325 -10.60 -0.35 40.80
C GLN A 325 -9.27 0.24 40.33
N ASP A 326 -8.83 -0.13 39.13
CA ASP A 326 -7.59 0.36 38.52
C ASP A 326 -7.54 1.88 38.34
N ARG A 327 -6.32 2.39 38.19
CA ARG A 327 -6.03 3.78 37.83
C ARG A 327 -6.77 4.16 36.54
N TRP A 328 -7.49 5.29 36.59
CA TRP A 328 -8.26 5.79 35.47
C TRP A 328 -8.18 7.31 35.40
N LEU A 329 -7.68 7.82 34.28
CA LEU A 329 -7.60 9.24 33.96
C LEU A 329 -8.36 9.52 32.67
N LYS A 330 -8.88 10.75 32.55
CA LYS A 330 -9.33 11.34 31.29
C LYS A 330 -8.26 12.26 30.74
N ARG A 331 -8.03 12.23 29.43
CA ARG A 331 -7.01 13.05 28.75
C ARG A 331 -7.65 13.88 27.63
N VAL A 332 -7.23 15.13 27.46
CA VAL A 332 -7.53 15.93 26.26
C VAL A 332 -6.26 16.59 25.72
N ASN A 333 -6.17 16.71 24.40
CA ASN A 333 -5.13 17.47 23.71
C ASN A 333 -5.64 18.89 23.44
N VAL A 334 -4.78 19.91 23.63
CA VAL A 334 -5.13 21.32 23.45
C VAL A 334 -4.12 22.01 22.54
N LYS A 335 -4.63 22.76 21.56
CA LYS A 335 -3.84 23.62 20.66
C LYS A 335 -4.23 25.08 20.89
N ARG A 336 -3.28 26.01 20.98
CA ARG A 336 -3.55 27.44 21.17
C ARG A 336 -4.24 28.08 19.97
N ASP A 337 -3.91 27.63 18.76
CA ASP A 337 -4.52 28.09 17.51
C ASP A 337 -4.65 26.92 16.51
N LEU A 338 -5.88 26.44 16.32
CA LEU A 338 -6.16 25.39 15.34
C LEU A 338 -5.94 25.84 13.89
N ARG A 339 -5.91 27.14 13.58
CA ARG A 339 -5.71 27.60 12.19
C ARG A 339 -4.33 27.25 11.66
N GLN A 340 -3.33 27.16 12.54
CA GLN A 340 -1.99 26.72 12.14
C GLN A 340 -2.01 25.28 11.64
N SER A 341 -2.91 24.47 12.20
CA SER A 341 -3.12 23.08 11.81
C SER A 341 -4.18 22.93 10.72
N ALA A 342 -4.62 24.00 10.03
CA ALA A 342 -5.74 23.95 9.08
C ALA A 342 -5.54 22.92 7.96
N GLU A 343 -4.30 22.71 7.50
CA GLU A 343 -3.98 21.69 6.50
C GLU A 343 -4.09 20.25 7.02
N SER A 344 -3.94 20.08 8.35
CA SER A 344 -4.06 18.81 9.05
C SER A 344 -5.41 18.66 9.76
N LEU A 345 -6.34 19.61 9.64
CA LEU A 345 -7.66 19.55 10.26
C LEU A 345 -8.72 19.15 9.24
N ASP A 346 -9.67 18.33 9.68
CA ASP A 346 -10.89 18.09 8.92
C ASP A 346 -11.77 19.35 8.91
N VAL A 347 -12.20 19.82 7.73
CA VAL A 347 -12.82 21.15 7.54
C VAL A 347 -14.13 21.24 8.35
N GLY A 348 -14.13 22.11 9.36
CA GLY A 348 -15.28 22.34 10.23
C GLY A 348 -15.39 21.41 11.44
N LEU A 349 -14.45 20.47 11.59
CA LEU A 349 -14.27 19.60 12.76
C LEU A 349 -13.04 20.04 13.58
N ARG A 350 -12.89 19.47 14.78
CA ARG A 350 -11.72 19.67 15.66
C ARG A 350 -10.78 18.46 15.66
N LEU A 351 -10.82 17.64 14.60
CA LEU A 351 -10.02 16.42 14.50
C LEU A 351 -8.80 16.67 13.61
N MET A 352 -7.62 16.45 14.18
CA MET A 352 -6.39 16.38 13.40
C MET A 352 -6.34 15.05 12.66
N GLN A 353 -6.27 15.17 11.34
CA GLN A 353 -6.11 14.09 10.41
C GLN A 353 -4.64 13.69 10.33
N THR A 354 -4.35 12.43 10.60
CA THR A 354 -3.11 11.78 10.14
C THR A 354 -3.33 11.08 8.81
N LEU A 355 -4.40 11.44 8.10
CA LEU A 355 -4.68 11.02 6.73
C LEU A 355 -3.88 11.95 5.79
N PRO A 356 -3.38 11.47 4.63
CA PRO A 356 -3.30 12.39 3.49
C PRO A 356 -4.71 12.95 3.31
N GLN A 357 -4.84 14.24 2.98
CA GLN A 357 -6.13 14.81 2.58
C GLN A 357 -6.87 13.72 1.82
N LYS A 358 -8.00 13.26 2.36
CA LYS A 358 -9.02 12.78 1.45
C LYS A 358 -9.12 13.95 0.49
N ILE A 359 -8.68 13.73 -0.74
CA ILE A 359 -9.37 14.29 -1.86
C ILE A 359 -10.81 14.00 -1.47
N GLU A 360 -11.49 15.02 -0.97
CA GLU A 360 -12.89 15.11 -1.19
C GLU A 360 -13.01 14.71 -2.66
N LYS A 361 -13.43 13.46 -2.91
CA LYS A 361 -14.65 13.37 -3.68
C LYS A 361 -15.59 14.24 -2.89
N LYS A 362 -15.55 15.54 -3.25
CA LYS A 362 -16.67 16.42 -3.24
C LYS A 362 -17.81 15.51 -3.74
N ASN A 363 -19.03 15.94 -3.58
CA ASN A 363 -19.88 15.76 -4.75
C ASN A 363 -19.29 16.60 -5.90
N ALA A 364 -18.08 16.25 -6.37
CA ALA A 364 -17.64 16.44 -7.72
C ALA A 364 -18.60 15.50 -8.43
N VAL A 365 -19.71 16.08 -8.85
CA VAL A 365 -20.41 15.60 -10.02
C VAL A 365 -19.31 15.19 -10.98
N ALA A 366 -19.24 13.89 -11.30
CA ALA A 366 -18.23 13.39 -12.21
C ALA A 366 -18.24 14.32 -13.42
N ARG A 367 -17.16 15.07 -13.63
CA ARG A 367 -17.10 15.92 -14.82
C ARG A 367 -17.05 14.94 -15.97
N GLU A 368 -17.85 15.19 -16.99
CA GLU A 368 -17.90 14.30 -18.15
C GLU A 368 -16.49 14.01 -18.69
N ILE A 369 -15.58 14.98 -18.65
CA ILE A 369 -14.18 14.80 -19.06
C ILE A 369 -13.41 13.77 -18.22
N ASP A 370 -13.59 13.75 -16.89
CA ASP A 370 -12.94 12.78 -16.01
C ASP A 370 -13.58 11.40 -16.17
N LEU A 371 -14.90 11.36 -16.39
CA LEU A 371 -15.62 10.13 -16.65
C LEU A 371 -15.23 9.52 -18.00
N ILE A 372 -15.09 10.33 -19.05
CA ILE A 372 -14.67 9.90 -20.40
C ILE A 372 -13.34 9.16 -20.33
N GLU A 373 -12.36 9.68 -19.58
CA GLU A 373 -11.07 9.02 -19.37
C GLU A 373 -11.23 7.74 -18.54
N ALA A 374 -11.92 7.81 -17.40
CA ALA A 374 -12.06 6.71 -16.46
C ALA A 374 -12.80 5.48 -17.03
N VAL A 375 -13.68 5.65 -18.02
CA VAL A 375 -14.40 4.54 -18.67
C VAL A 375 -13.67 3.97 -19.89
N GLN A 376 -12.55 4.53 -20.33
CA GLN A 376 -11.78 3.98 -21.45
C GLN A 376 -11.37 2.51 -21.24
N PRO A 377 -10.97 2.05 -20.04
CA PRO A 377 -10.68 0.63 -19.81
C PRO A 377 -11.90 -0.28 -20.04
N ILE A 378 -13.11 0.18 -19.67
CA ILE A 378 -14.36 -0.55 -19.89
C ILE A 378 -14.63 -0.66 -21.40
N ARG A 379 -14.47 0.46 -22.14
CA ARG A 379 -14.57 0.46 -23.60
C ARG A 379 -13.53 -0.48 -24.23
N GLY A 380 -12.29 -0.45 -23.74
CA GLY A 380 -11.19 -1.29 -24.22
C GLY A 380 -11.50 -2.78 -24.08
N LEU A 381 -11.98 -3.20 -22.90
CA LEU A 381 -12.43 -4.57 -22.64
C LEU A 381 -13.55 -4.99 -23.60
N ALA A 382 -14.60 -4.17 -23.72
CA ALA A 382 -15.74 -4.46 -24.58
C ALA A 382 -15.34 -4.54 -26.07
N LEU A 383 -14.49 -3.61 -26.53
CA LEU A 383 -14.01 -3.58 -27.91
C LEU A 383 -13.15 -4.79 -28.23
N ALA A 384 -12.19 -5.13 -27.36
CA ALA A 384 -11.31 -6.29 -27.56
C ALA A 384 -12.11 -7.60 -27.63
N ALA A 385 -13.10 -7.77 -26.73
CA ALA A 385 -14.03 -8.91 -26.76
C ALA A 385 -14.86 -8.96 -28.05
N CYS A 386 -15.44 -7.84 -28.47
CA CYS A 386 -16.23 -7.79 -29.69
C CYS A 386 -15.39 -8.09 -30.94
N LEU A 387 -14.14 -7.61 -31.01
CA LEU A 387 -13.23 -7.90 -32.11
C LEU A 387 -12.79 -9.36 -32.15
N GLN A 388 -12.50 -9.95 -30.99
CA GLN A 388 -12.22 -11.37 -30.91
C GLN A 388 -13.40 -12.18 -31.48
N HIS A 389 -14.63 -11.90 -31.07
CA HIS A 389 -15.81 -12.61 -31.59
C HIS A 389 -16.09 -12.30 -33.07
N PHE A 390 -15.81 -11.07 -33.52
CA PHE A 390 -15.96 -10.68 -34.92
C PHE A 390 -15.08 -11.50 -35.87
N PHE A 391 -13.85 -11.83 -35.44
CA PHE A 391 -12.96 -12.72 -36.18
C PHE A 391 -13.31 -14.19 -35.94
N PHE A 392 -13.44 -14.61 -34.68
CA PHE A 392 -13.61 -16.01 -34.31
C PHE A 392 -14.91 -16.63 -34.86
N CYS A 393 -16.00 -15.87 -34.86
CA CYS A 393 -17.29 -16.34 -35.35
C CYS A 393 -17.45 -16.22 -36.88
N GLY A 394 -16.38 -15.87 -37.62
CA GLY A 394 -16.37 -15.83 -39.09
C GLY A 394 -17.13 -14.67 -39.73
N ILE A 395 -17.57 -13.67 -38.95
CA ILE A 395 -18.32 -12.52 -39.48
C ILE A 395 -17.42 -11.70 -40.43
N PHE A 396 -16.20 -11.38 -40.00
CA PHE A 396 -15.24 -10.66 -40.84
C PHE A 396 -14.93 -11.46 -42.11
N ASP A 397 -14.62 -12.75 -41.96
CA ASP A 397 -14.17 -13.60 -43.07
C ASP A 397 -15.26 -13.76 -44.14
N LEU A 398 -16.52 -13.94 -43.74
CA LEU A 398 -17.65 -14.05 -44.69
C LEU A 398 -17.84 -12.76 -45.49
N LEU A 399 -17.76 -11.60 -44.82
CA LEU A 399 -17.89 -10.30 -45.47
C LEU A 399 -16.68 -9.98 -46.37
N ALA A 400 -15.46 -10.35 -45.93
CA ALA A 400 -14.22 -10.09 -46.67
C ALA A 400 -14.09 -10.98 -47.92
N ASN A 401 -14.48 -12.25 -47.82
CA ASN A 401 -14.35 -13.22 -48.91
C ASN A 401 -15.51 -13.19 -49.92
N SER A 402 -16.56 -12.41 -49.63
CA SER A 402 -17.73 -12.29 -50.51
C SER A 402 -18.04 -10.83 -50.90
N PRO A 403 -17.08 -10.06 -51.43
CA PRO A 403 -17.26 -8.61 -51.66
C PRO A 403 -18.39 -8.28 -52.65
N GLU A 404 -18.70 -9.21 -53.56
CA GLU A 404 -19.79 -9.10 -54.53
C GLU A 404 -21.16 -9.43 -53.90
N LYS A 405 -21.19 -10.28 -52.86
CA LYS A 405 -22.40 -10.68 -52.14
C LYS A 405 -22.66 -9.65 -51.04
N LYS A 406 -23.65 -8.78 -51.28
CA LYS A 406 -24.02 -7.75 -50.31
C LYS A 406 -24.97 -8.33 -49.27
N PHE A 407 -24.48 -8.57 -48.06
CA PHE A 407 -25.29 -9.04 -46.95
C PHE A 407 -26.07 -7.88 -46.31
N ASP A 408 -27.38 -8.04 -46.18
CA ASP A 408 -28.13 -7.37 -45.13
C ASP A 408 -28.06 -8.20 -43.84
N LEU A 409 -28.63 -7.68 -42.75
CA LEU A 409 -28.56 -8.30 -41.44
C LEU A 409 -29.22 -9.68 -41.39
N ASP A 410 -30.37 -9.85 -42.05
CA ASP A 410 -31.11 -11.12 -42.04
C ASP A 410 -30.37 -12.19 -42.85
N ALA A 411 -29.81 -11.82 -44.01
CA ALA A 411 -28.98 -12.71 -44.81
C ALA A 411 -27.71 -13.12 -44.05
N LEU A 412 -27.06 -12.20 -43.35
CA LEU A 412 -25.86 -12.49 -42.57
C LEU A 412 -26.17 -13.42 -41.38
N ALA A 413 -27.25 -13.14 -40.64
CA ALA A 413 -27.71 -13.98 -39.55
C ALA A 413 -28.04 -15.41 -40.04
N SER A 414 -28.75 -15.52 -41.17
CA SER A 414 -29.10 -16.81 -41.75
C SER A 414 -27.88 -17.59 -42.24
N GLU A 415 -26.90 -16.94 -42.87
CA GLU A 415 -25.71 -17.61 -43.40
C GLU A 415 -24.81 -18.15 -42.28
N LEU A 416 -24.65 -17.37 -41.20
CA LEU A 416 -23.81 -17.73 -40.05
C LEU A 416 -24.57 -18.56 -38.98
N GLY A 417 -25.89 -18.71 -39.12
CA GLY A 417 -26.73 -19.40 -38.15
C GLY A 417 -26.85 -18.68 -36.80
N PHE A 418 -26.81 -17.34 -36.80
CA PHE A 418 -26.90 -16.53 -35.60
C PHE A 418 -28.31 -16.03 -35.32
N GLU A 419 -28.59 -15.80 -34.04
CA GLU A 419 -29.80 -15.08 -33.63
C GLU A 419 -29.67 -13.61 -34.07
N ARG A 420 -30.66 -13.15 -34.82
CA ARG A 420 -30.63 -11.91 -35.58
C ARG A 420 -30.49 -10.67 -34.68
N ASP A 421 -31.19 -10.61 -33.56
CA ASP A 421 -31.16 -9.43 -32.66
C ASP A 421 -29.84 -9.32 -31.89
N ARG A 422 -29.27 -10.45 -31.46
CA ARG A 422 -27.93 -10.50 -30.84
C ARG A 422 -26.83 -10.11 -31.83
N LEU A 423 -26.91 -10.62 -33.07
CA LEU A 423 -26.01 -10.22 -34.14
C LEU A 423 -26.13 -8.72 -34.41
N GLU A 424 -27.35 -8.19 -34.46
CA GLU A 424 -27.58 -6.76 -34.62
C GLU A 424 -26.88 -5.95 -33.52
N GLY A 425 -27.01 -6.35 -32.25
CA GLY A 425 -26.35 -5.69 -31.12
C GLY A 425 -24.84 -5.59 -31.28
N LEU A 426 -24.19 -6.71 -31.63
CA LEU A 426 -22.75 -6.76 -31.90
C LEU A 426 -22.35 -5.86 -33.09
N LEU A 427 -23.08 -5.95 -34.19
CA LEU A 427 -22.80 -5.15 -35.39
C LEU A 427 -23.03 -3.66 -35.16
N ARG A 428 -24.04 -3.26 -34.37
CA ARG A 428 -24.24 -1.86 -33.95
C ARG A 428 -23.04 -1.34 -33.17
N PHE A 429 -22.50 -2.14 -32.25
CA PHE A 429 -21.29 -1.79 -31.51
C PHE A 429 -20.09 -1.62 -32.44
N LEU A 430 -19.80 -2.61 -33.30
CA LEU A 430 -18.69 -2.58 -34.25
C LEU A 430 -18.80 -1.44 -35.27
N ARG A 431 -20.02 -1.07 -35.68
CA ARG A 431 -20.29 0.09 -36.53
C ARG A 431 -19.91 1.39 -35.82
N ASN A 432 -20.32 1.56 -34.56
CA ASN A 432 -19.98 2.74 -33.77
C ASN A 432 -18.46 2.85 -33.51
N GLU A 433 -17.79 1.71 -33.44
CA GLU A 433 -16.32 1.61 -33.35
C GLU A 433 -15.61 1.69 -34.72
N GLY A 434 -16.37 1.87 -35.80
CA GLY A 434 -15.88 2.15 -37.15
C GLY A 434 -15.32 0.94 -37.90
N PHE A 435 -15.69 -0.29 -37.54
CA PHE A 435 -15.27 -1.52 -38.23
C PHE A 435 -16.18 -1.90 -39.39
N ILE A 436 -17.46 -1.53 -39.30
CA ILE A 436 -18.43 -1.79 -40.36
C ILE A 436 -19.27 -0.55 -40.65
N GLU A 437 -19.92 -0.53 -41.81
CA GLU A 437 -20.88 0.49 -42.20
C GLU A 437 -22.14 -0.15 -42.83
N GLY A 438 -23.21 0.64 -42.98
CA GLY A 438 -24.38 0.24 -43.79
C GLY A 438 -25.35 -0.75 -43.13
N LEU A 439 -25.40 -0.83 -41.79
CA LEU A 439 -26.27 -1.79 -41.07
C LEU A 439 -27.76 -1.73 -41.45
N GLU A 440 -28.30 -0.54 -41.77
CA GLU A 440 -29.70 -0.35 -42.16
C GLU A 440 -30.00 -0.71 -43.63
N ALA A 441 -28.96 -1.09 -44.38
CA ALA A 441 -29.10 -1.52 -45.77
C ALA A 441 -28.21 -2.72 -46.05
N LYS A 442 -26.92 -2.49 -46.32
CA LYS A 442 -25.96 -3.52 -46.70
C LYS A 442 -24.68 -3.34 -45.91
N ILE A 443 -24.34 -4.36 -45.13
CA ILE A 443 -23.20 -4.36 -44.23
C ILE A 443 -21.91 -4.42 -45.06
N ARG A 444 -20.95 -3.55 -44.74
CA ARG A 444 -19.63 -3.54 -45.39
C ARG A 444 -18.54 -3.35 -44.36
N LEU A 445 -17.38 -3.96 -44.62
CA LEU A 445 -16.16 -3.75 -43.85
C LEU A 445 -15.55 -2.39 -44.19
N THR A 446 -15.07 -1.66 -43.17
CA THR A 446 -14.33 -0.42 -43.38
C THR A 446 -12.84 -0.70 -43.64
N PRO A 447 -12.07 0.28 -44.15
CA PRO A 447 -10.62 0.15 -44.24
C PRO A 447 -9.95 -0.15 -42.89
N LYS A 448 -10.54 0.33 -41.78
CA LYS A 448 -10.06 0.03 -40.43
C LYS A 448 -10.15 -1.47 -40.13
N ALA A 449 -11.27 -2.12 -40.47
CA ALA A 449 -11.43 -3.56 -40.25
C ALA A 449 -10.41 -4.39 -41.03
N HIS A 450 -10.19 -4.08 -42.31
CA HIS A 450 -9.17 -4.75 -43.12
C HIS A 450 -7.75 -4.50 -42.60
N LYS A 451 -7.45 -3.28 -42.13
CA LYS A 451 -6.15 -3.00 -41.52
C LYS A 451 -5.95 -3.79 -40.23
N TRP A 452 -6.98 -3.90 -39.39
CA TRP A 452 -6.86 -4.53 -38.08
C TRP A 452 -6.92 -6.05 -38.13
N SER A 453 -7.46 -6.65 -39.19
CA SER A 453 -7.48 -8.12 -39.34
C SER A 453 -6.09 -8.75 -39.41
N MET A 454 -5.06 -7.98 -39.77
CA MET A 454 -3.66 -8.45 -39.72
C MET A 454 -3.16 -8.70 -38.29
N PHE A 455 -3.82 -8.12 -37.28
CA PHE A 455 -3.48 -8.28 -35.86
C PHE A 455 -4.45 -9.23 -35.14
N ARG A 456 -5.23 -10.05 -35.88
CA ARG A 456 -6.23 -10.97 -35.29
C ARG A 456 -5.62 -11.87 -34.21
N SER A 457 -4.39 -12.31 -34.42
CA SER A 457 -3.67 -13.26 -33.56
C SER A 457 -3.46 -12.72 -32.14
N TRP A 458 -3.30 -11.41 -31.98
CA TRP A 458 -3.22 -10.75 -30.67
C TRP A 458 -4.56 -10.83 -29.91
N TYR A 459 -5.69 -10.70 -30.61
CA TYR A 459 -7.02 -10.86 -29.99
C TYR A 459 -7.31 -12.32 -29.67
N GLU A 460 -6.93 -13.25 -30.55
CA GLU A 460 -7.07 -14.68 -30.31
C GLU A 460 -6.33 -15.11 -29.05
N MET A 461 -5.07 -14.68 -28.87
CA MET A 461 -4.30 -15.00 -27.68
C MET A 461 -4.77 -14.23 -26.43
N MET A 462 -4.75 -12.89 -26.47
CA MET A 462 -4.94 -12.09 -25.26
C MET A 462 -6.40 -12.06 -24.79
N VAL A 463 -7.35 -12.20 -25.71
CA VAL A 463 -8.77 -12.20 -25.39
C VAL A 463 -9.33 -13.61 -25.43
N GLY A 464 -9.18 -14.31 -26.55
CA GLY A 464 -9.68 -15.69 -26.69
C GLY A 464 -9.02 -16.67 -25.71
N GLY A 465 -7.70 -16.53 -25.54
CA GLY A 465 -6.89 -17.35 -24.64
C GLY A 465 -6.94 -16.91 -23.18
N TYR A 466 -6.64 -15.64 -22.92
CA TYR A 466 -6.35 -15.13 -21.57
C TYR A 466 -7.44 -14.27 -20.91
N ALA A 467 -8.56 -13.93 -21.56
CA ALA A 467 -9.57 -13.08 -20.92
C ALA A 467 -10.10 -13.67 -19.60
N GLN A 468 -10.33 -14.99 -19.56
CA GLN A 468 -10.77 -15.64 -18.33
C GLN A 468 -9.70 -15.60 -17.24
N THR A 469 -8.41 -15.64 -17.59
CA THR A 469 -7.30 -15.49 -16.65
C THR A 469 -7.40 -14.14 -15.94
N PHE A 470 -7.57 -13.05 -16.70
CA PHE A 470 -7.73 -11.71 -16.11
C PHE A 470 -8.98 -11.58 -15.23
N LEU A 471 -10.08 -12.22 -15.63
CA LEU A 471 -11.33 -12.21 -14.88
C LEU A 471 -11.32 -13.11 -13.63
N SER A 472 -10.28 -13.93 -13.44
CA SER A 472 -10.16 -14.87 -12.31
C SER A 472 -8.91 -14.62 -11.46
N ILE A 473 -8.34 -13.41 -11.53
CA ILE A 473 -7.13 -13.06 -10.77
C ILE A 473 -7.38 -13.18 -9.26
N ASP A 474 -8.54 -12.74 -8.78
CA ASP A 474 -8.92 -12.78 -7.37
C ASP A 474 -8.95 -14.22 -6.82
N ASP A 475 -9.45 -15.18 -7.61
CA ASP A 475 -9.45 -16.60 -7.27
C ASP A 475 -8.02 -17.19 -7.18
N ALA A 476 -7.07 -16.62 -7.92
CA ALA A 476 -5.69 -17.11 -8.03
C ALA A 476 -4.67 -16.35 -7.15
N LEU A 477 -5.10 -15.33 -6.39
CA LEU A 477 -4.25 -14.60 -5.44
C LEU A 477 -3.96 -15.35 -4.12
N PRO A 478 -4.90 -16.11 -3.51
CA PRO A 478 -4.66 -16.78 -2.24
C PRO A 478 -3.51 -17.79 -2.31
N LYS A 479 -2.71 -17.89 -1.24
CA LYS A 479 -1.60 -18.84 -1.19
C LYS A 479 -2.08 -20.28 -1.39
N GLY A 480 -1.52 -20.97 -2.40
CA GLY A 480 -1.83 -22.37 -2.71
C GLY A 480 -3.04 -22.56 -3.63
N SER A 481 -3.60 -21.48 -4.19
CA SER A 481 -4.60 -21.57 -5.25
C SER A 481 -4.02 -22.23 -6.52
N PRO A 482 -4.87 -22.90 -7.32
CA PRO A 482 -4.46 -23.35 -8.65
C PRO A 482 -4.18 -22.15 -9.57
N PRO A 483 -3.47 -22.37 -10.69
CA PRO A 483 -3.33 -21.37 -11.75
C PRO A 483 -4.70 -20.94 -12.29
N ALA A 484 -4.80 -19.67 -12.69
CA ALA A 484 -5.99 -19.15 -13.32
C ALA A 484 -6.22 -19.86 -14.68
N PRO A 485 -7.49 -20.11 -15.04
CA PRO A 485 -7.83 -20.83 -16.28
C PRO A 485 -7.46 -20.01 -17.52
N ARG A 486 -7.09 -20.72 -18.60
CA ARG A 486 -6.84 -20.18 -19.95
C ARG A 486 -7.35 -21.14 -21.02
N ASN A 487 -7.70 -20.63 -22.20
CA ASN A 487 -7.94 -21.48 -23.36
C ASN A 487 -6.62 -21.72 -24.11
N ALA A 488 -5.99 -22.88 -23.85
CA ALA A 488 -4.69 -23.22 -24.41
C ALA A 488 -4.67 -23.29 -25.95
N GLU A 489 -5.76 -23.74 -26.58
CA GLU A 489 -5.88 -23.79 -28.04
C GLU A 489 -5.80 -22.39 -28.66
N LEU A 490 -6.56 -21.44 -28.13
CA LEU A 490 -6.55 -20.05 -28.62
C LEU A 490 -5.27 -19.30 -28.27
N VAL A 491 -4.61 -19.64 -27.15
CA VAL A 491 -3.26 -19.16 -26.85
C VAL A 491 -2.28 -19.65 -27.91
N GLY A 492 -2.31 -20.94 -28.25
CA GLY A 492 -1.43 -21.51 -29.27
C GLY A 492 -1.66 -20.92 -30.66
N ILE A 493 -2.91 -20.87 -31.12
CA ILE A 493 -3.28 -20.27 -32.42
C ILE A 493 -2.80 -18.82 -32.50
N GLY A 494 -3.13 -18.01 -31.48
CA GLY A 494 -2.75 -16.61 -31.45
C GLY A 494 -1.23 -16.41 -31.35
N SER A 495 -0.53 -17.18 -30.53
CA SER A 495 0.93 -17.14 -30.41
C SER A 495 1.61 -17.46 -31.74
N CYS A 496 1.25 -18.57 -32.40
CA CYS A 496 1.84 -18.93 -33.70
C CYS A 496 1.52 -17.90 -34.79
N GLY A 497 0.32 -17.31 -34.76
CA GLY A 497 -0.07 -16.23 -35.68
C GLY A 497 0.72 -14.93 -35.44
N ILE A 498 1.04 -14.61 -34.19
CA ILE A 498 1.93 -13.50 -33.82
C ILE A 498 3.35 -13.75 -34.34
N SER A 499 3.85 -14.99 -34.16
CA SER A 499 5.20 -15.41 -34.57
C SER A 499 5.53 -15.17 -36.04
N MET A 500 4.53 -15.15 -36.92
CA MET A 500 4.69 -14.81 -38.34
C MET A 500 5.22 -13.38 -38.56
N HIS A 501 5.01 -12.49 -37.60
CA HIS A 501 5.35 -11.08 -37.69
C HIS A 501 6.62 -10.70 -36.91
N ASP A 502 6.89 -11.36 -35.78
CA ASP A 502 8.00 -11.01 -34.89
C ASP A 502 9.14 -12.05 -34.90
N SER A 503 8.91 -13.22 -34.34
CA SER A 503 9.92 -14.20 -33.95
C SER A 503 10.40 -15.08 -35.09
N ILE A 504 9.55 -15.47 -36.04
CA ILE A 504 9.99 -16.18 -37.25
C ILE A 504 11.00 -15.34 -38.04
N PRO A 505 10.77 -14.03 -38.29
CA PRO A 505 11.80 -13.14 -38.84
C PRO A 505 13.12 -13.13 -38.06
N ILE A 506 13.09 -13.19 -36.72
CA ILE A 506 14.31 -13.31 -35.90
C ILE A 506 15.04 -14.62 -36.22
N VAL A 507 14.34 -15.77 -36.16
CA VAL A 507 14.91 -17.09 -36.48
C VAL A 507 15.51 -17.09 -37.88
N MET A 508 14.82 -16.50 -38.87
CA MET A 508 15.31 -16.41 -40.25
C MET A 508 16.59 -15.61 -40.41
N ARG A 509 16.78 -14.57 -39.60
CA ARG A 509 18.01 -13.76 -39.59
C ARG A 509 19.14 -14.49 -38.85
N LEU A 510 18.85 -15.18 -37.74
CA LEU A 510 19.83 -16.03 -37.06
C LEU A 510 20.31 -17.19 -37.95
N LEU A 511 19.39 -17.88 -38.64
CA LEU A 511 19.75 -18.93 -39.61
C LEU A 511 20.62 -18.40 -40.76
N ALA A 512 20.44 -17.14 -41.16
CA ALA A 512 21.24 -16.53 -42.21
C ALA A 512 22.69 -16.24 -41.78
N THR A 513 23.00 -16.23 -40.48
CA THR A 513 24.38 -16.07 -39.98
C THR A 513 25.16 -17.38 -39.94
N LEU A 514 24.50 -18.53 -40.18
CA LEU A 514 25.14 -19.83 -40.17
C LEU A 514 26.08 -20.00 -41.38
N LYS A 515 27.25 -20.60 -41.14
CA LYS A 515 28.24 -20.90 -42.20
C LYS A 515 27.76 -22.02 -43.14
N LYS A 516 27.03 -22.99 -42.60
CA LYS A 516 26.41 -24.09 -43.34
C LYS A 516 24.90 -23.89 -43.31
N LYS A 517 24.24 -24.20 -44.43
CA LYS A 517 22.77 -24.22 -44.46
C LYS A 517 22.26 -25.40 -43.61
N PRO A 518 21.12 -25.27 -42.95
CA PRO A 518 20.54 -26.36 -42.17
C PRO A 518 20.11 -27.52 -43.07
N GLU A 519 20.44 -28.76 -42.71
CA GLU A 519 19.97 -29.98 -43.39
C GLU A 519 18.87 -30.67 -42.58
N LEU A 520 19.03 -30.76 -41.26
CA LEU A 520 18.02 -31.27 -40.32
C LEU A 520 17.72 -30.25 -39.22
N VAL A 521 16.48 -29.75 -39.19
CA VAL A 521 15.97 -28.81 -38.18
C VAL A 521 14.99 -29.50 -37.25
N ILE A 522 15.12 -29.30 -35.95
CA ILE A 522 14.16 -29.78 -34.97
C ILE A 522 13.56 -28.61 -34.21
N ASP A 523 12.25 -28.64 -34.02
CA ASP A 523 11.53 -27.70 -33.19
C ASP A 523 10.91 -28.43 -32.01
N LEU A 524 11.39 -28.10 -30.81
CA LEU A 524 11.00 -28.75 -29.56
C LEU A 524 9.88 -27.93 -28.93
N GLY A 525 8.63 -28.38 -29.08
CA GLY A 525 7.44 -27.57 -28.79
C GLY A 525 6.97 -26.81 -30.03
N CYS A 526 6.77 -27.51 -31.15
CA CYS A 526 6.60 -26.86 -32.45
C CYS A 526 5.24 -26.15 -32.65
N GLY A 527 4.28 -26.34 -31.74
CA GLY A 527 2.96 -25.70 -31.83
C GLY A 527 2.28 -26.06 -33.14
N SER A 528 1.97 -25.08 -33.99
CA SER A 528 1.38 -25.30 -35.32
C SER A 528 2.38 -25.65 -36.44
N GLY A 529 3.67 -25.79 -36.12
CA GLY A 529 4.72 -26.07 -37.12
C GLY A 529 5.05 -24.90 -38.06
N SER A 530 4.67 -23.67 -37.70
CA SER A 530 4.88 -22.48 -38.54
C SER A 530 6.36 -22.15 -38.76
N TYR A 531 7.19 -22.23 -37.71
CA TYR A 531 8.64 -22.03 -37.84
C TYR A 531 9.24 -22.99 -38.86
N LEU A 532 8.95 -24.29 -38.71
CA LEU A 532 9.45 -25.33 -39.61
C LEU A 532 8.98 -25.12 -41.05
N THR A 533 7.71 -24.74 -41.23
CA THR A 533 7.12 -24.45 -42.54
C THR A 533 7.86 -23.32 -43.25
N GLU A 534 8.06 -22.20 -42.58
CA GLU A 534 8.78 -21.06 -43.17
C GLU A 534 10.26 -21.37 -43.40
N ILE A 535 10.88 -22.20 -42.54
CA ILE A 535 12.27 -22.63 -42.71
C ILE A 535 12.41 -23.51 -43.94
N CYS A 536 11.57 -24.53 -44.10
CA CYS A 536 11.60 -25.43 -45.26
C CYS A 536 11.21 -24.72 -46.58
N LYS A 537 10.43 -23.63 -46.53
CA LYS A 537 10.21 -22.75 -47.70
C LYS A 537 11.48 -21.99 -48.09
N LYS A 538 12.22 -21.44 -47.12
CA LYS A 538 13.45 -20.67 -47.36
C LYS A 538 14.66 -21.56 -47.69
N TYR A 539 14.72 -22.76 -47.12
CA TYR A 539 15.78 -23.74 -47.30
C TYR A 539 15.19 -25.04 -47.87
N PRO A 540 15.03 -25.13 -49.20
CA PRO A 540 14.32 -26.24 -49.84
C PRO A 540 14.94 -27.63 -49.60
N ASP A 541 16.22 -27.69 -49.29
CA ASP A 541 16.93 -28.95 -49.05
C ASP A 541 16.83 -29.41 -47.58
N ALA A 542 16.31 -28.56 -46.69
CA ALA A 542 16.19 -28.87 -45.27
C ALA A 542 15.00 -29.82 -45.02
N LYS A 543 15.23 -30.82 -44.18
CA LYS A 543 14.18 -31.64 -43.54
C LYS A 543 13.96 -31.12 -42.13
N ALA A 544 12.73 -31.29 -41.63
CA ALA A 544 12.40 -30.86 -40.29
C ALA A 544 11.57 -31.88 -39.52
N ILE A 545 11.71 -31.85 -38.19
CA ILE A 545 10.90 -32.63 -37.27
C ILE A 545 10.36 -31.68 -36.19
N GLY A 546 9.04 -31.61 -36.08
CA GLY A 546 8.36 -30.89 -35.02
C GLY A 546 7.94 -31.85 -33.91
N ILE A 547 8.35 -31.56 -32.68
CA ILE A 547 7.96 -32.34 -31.51
C ILE A 547 6.92 -31.54 -30.73
N GLU A 548 5.76 -32.14 -30.48
CA GLU A 548 4.66 -31.51 -29.76
C GLU A 548 4.05 -32.53 -28.79
N PRO A 549 4.00 -32.27 -27.48
CA PRO A 549 3.42 -33.21 -26.52
C PRO A 549 1.88 -33.31 -26.62
N ASP A 550 1.19 -32.22 -26.99
CA ASP A 550 -0.27 -32.19 -27.06
C ASP A 550 -0.82 -32.77 -28.37
N LEU A 551 -1.81 -33.67 -28.26
CA LEU A 551 -2.42 -34.30 -29.43
C LEU A 551 -3.16 -33.29 -30.32
N GLY A 552 -3.83 -32.31 -29.73
CA GLY A 552 -4.51 -31.24 -30.46
C GLY A 552 -3.52 -30.37 -31.23
N GLY A 553 -2.41 -30.01 -30.58
CA GLY A 553 -1.26 -29.33 -31.19
C GLY A 553 -0.71 -30.10 -32.39
N CYS A 554 -0.44 -31.42 -32.25
CA CYS A 554 0.02 -32.25 -33.36
C CYS A 554 -0.94 -32.22 -34.56
N ILE A 555 -2.25 -32.40 -34.32
CA ILE A 555 -3.26 -32.39 -35.39
C ILE A 555 -3.28 -31.03 -36.11
N ALA A 556 -3.20 -29.93 -35.35
CA ALA A 556 -3.13 -28.59 -35.91
C ALA A 556 -1.86 -28.38 -36.76
N ALA A 557 -0.71 -28.86 -36.27
CA ALA A 557 0.56 -28.79 -36.99
C ALA A 557 0.55 -29.59 -38.29
N GLU A 558 0.08 -30.84 -38.26
CA GLU A 558 -0.03 -31.70 -39.44
C GLU A 558 -0.92 -31.06 -40.51
N LYS A 559 -2.06 -30.50 -40.09
CA LYS A 559 -2.95 -29.77 -40.98
C LYS A 559 -2.25 -28.57 -41.61
N HIS A 560 -1.61 -27.71 -40.82
CA HIS A 560 -0.92 -26.52 -41.32
C HIS A 560 0.23 -26.86 -42.29
N VAL A 561 1.04 -27.87 -41.94
CA VAL A 561 2.13 -28.39 -42.76
C VAL A 561 1.60 -28.93 -44.09
N SER A 562 0.50 -29.68 -44.06
CA SER A 562 -0.15 -30.21 -45.26
C SER A 562 -0.71 -29.10 -46.15
N GLU A 563 -1.44 -28.15 -45.57
CA GLU A 563 -2.02 -27.00 -46.29
C GLU A 563 -0.94 -26.09 -46.89
N SER A 564 0.24 -26.05 -46.27
CA SER A 564 1.42 -25.32 -46.77
C SER A 564 2.24 -26.10 -47.81
N GLY A 565 1.86 -27.33 -48.14
CA GLY A 565 2.56 -28.17 -49.11
C GLY A 565 3.92 -28.69 -48.63
N MET A 566 4.11 -28.86 -47.32
CA MET A 566 5.40 -29.23 -46.71
C MET A 566 5.40 -30.64 -46.07
N ALA A 567 4.33 -31.42 -46.25
CA ALA A 567 4.17 -32.74 -45.62
C ALA A 567 5.28 -33.76 -45.96
N GLU A 568 5.96 -33.63 -47.11
CA GLU A 568 7.08 -34.52 -47.46
C GLU A 568 8.40 -34.15 -46.76
N LYS A 569 8.49 -32.94 -46.20
CA LYS A 569 9.72 -32.40 -45.60
C LYS A 569 9.65 -32.29 -44.09
N ILE A 570 8.45 -32.12 -43.55
CA ILE A 570 8.22 -31.86 -42.13
C ILE A 570 7.47 -33.04 -41.53
N GLN A 571 8.10 -33.71 -40.57
CA GLN A 571 7.46 -34.75 -39.76
C GLN A 571 6.99 -34.14 -38.44
N ILE A 572 5.74 -34.38 -38.06
CA ILE A 572 5.24 -34.05 -36.73
C ILE A 572 5.26 -35.32 -35.88
N VAL A 573 5.74 -35.21 -34.65
CA VAL A 573 5.84 -36.33 -33.70
C VAL A 573 5.21 -35.93 -32.38
N GLN A 574 4.22 -36.71 -31.95
CA GLN A 574 3.66 -36.59 -30.62
C GLN A 574 4.59 -37.23 -29.59
N ALA A 575 5.39 -36.43 -28.87
CA ALA A 575 6.32 -36.93 -27.86
C ALA A 575 6.73 -35.84 -26.86
N ASP A 576 7.28 -36.27 -25.72
CA ASP A 576 8.07 -35.39 -24.87
C ASP A 576 9.37 -35.01 -25.58
N ALA A 577 9.66 -33.71 -25.63
CA ALA A 577 10.82 -33.15 -26.33
C ALA A 577 12.16 -33.73 -25.83
N ILE A 578 12.31 -33.89 -24.50
CA ILE A 578 13.56 -34.34 -23.88
C ILE A 578 13.73 -35.84 -24.10
N GLU A 579 12.67 -36.63 -23.95
CA GLU A 579 12.74 -38.06 -24.21
C GLU A 579 13.02 -38.36 -25.69
N TYR A 580 12.42 -37.59 -26.60
CA TYR A 580 12.64 -37.76 -28.03
C TYR A 580 14.09 -37.47 -28.39
N ILE A 581 14.63 -36.32 -27.98
CA ILE A 581 16.00 -35.93 -28.35
C ILE A 581 17.06 -36.88 -27.77
N LYS A 582 16.82 -37.47 -26.59
CA LYS A 582 17.71 -38.48 -26.00
C LYS A 582 17.74 -39.81 -26.78
N LYS A 583 16.70 -40.13 -27.55
CA LYS A 583 16.59 -41.36 -28.34
C LYS A 583 17.04 -41.20 -29.79
N MET A 584 17.34 -39.99 -30.24
CA MET A 584 17.76 -39.74 -31.61
C MET A 584 19.17 -40.28 -31.86
N GLU A 585 19.30 -41.12 -32.89
CA GLU A 585 20.60 -41.64 -33.34
C GLU A 585 21.40 -40.61 -34.15
N THR A 586 20.69 -39.78 -34.94
CA THR A 586 21.30 -38.73 -35.75
C THR A 586 21.00 -37.37 -35.12
N PRO A 587 22.00 -36.64 -34.61
CA PRO A 587 21.78 -35.33 -34.03
C PRO A 587 21.40 -34.31 -35.12
N PRO A 588 20.44 -33.41 -34.86
CA PRO A 588 20.09 -32.34 -35.81
C PRO A 588 21.17 -31.26 -35.89
N ASP A 589 21.21 -30.51 -36.99
CA ASP A 589 22.12 -29.38 -37.15
C ASP A 589 21.63 -28.16 -36.37
N VAL A 590 20.31 -27.93 -36.40
CA VAL A 590 19.66 -26.79 -35.76
C VAL A 590 18.49 -27.26 -34.92
N ILE A 591 18.42 -26.77 -33.68
CA ILE A 591 17.31 -26.97 -32.76
C ILE A 591 16.67 -25.62 -32.48
N LEU A 592 15.34 -25.59 -32.42
CA LEU A 592 14.54 -24.44 -32.04
C LEU A 592 13.86 -24.72 -30.68
N LEU A 593 13.86 -23.71 -29.82
CA LEU A 593 13.06 -23.63 -28.60
C LEU A 593 12.43 -22.22 -28.55
N CYS A 594 11.23 -22.07 -29.10
CA CYS A 594 10.56 -20.77 -29.18
C CYS A 594 9.42 -20.70 -28.15
N PHE A 595 9.54 -19.81 -27.16
CA PHE A 595 8.57 -19.63 -26.07
C PHE A 595 8.34 -20.86 -25.18
N VAL A 596 9.35 -21.73 -25.06
CA VAL A 596 9.26 -22.98 -24.28
C VAL A 596 9.94 -22.88 -22.92
N ILE A 597 11.07 -22.18 -22.83
CA ILE A 597 11.92 -22.24 -21.63
C ILE A 597 11.28 -21.54 -20.43
N HIS A 598 10.50 -20.47 -20.62
CA HIS A 598 9.72 -19.85 -19.54
C HIS A 598 8.55 -20.72 -19.04
N GLU A 599 7.99 -21.58 -19.89
CA GLU A 599 6.97 -22.55 -19.48
C GLU A 599 7.60 -23.63 -18.59
N VAL A 600 8.71 -24.21 -19.06
CA VAL A 600 9.45 -25.23 -18.30
C VAL A 600 9.96 -24.65 -16.98
N LEU A 601 10.43 -23.39 -16.98
CA LEU A 601 10.87 -22.71 -15.76
C LEU A 601 9.75 -22.55 -14.74
N GLY A 602 8.57 -22.11 -15.19
CA GLY A 602 7.41 -21.92 -14.31
C GLY A 602 6.84 -23.22 -13.75
N GLN A 603 6.87 -24.30 -14.54
CA GLN A 603 6.28 -25.59 -14.15
C GLN A 603 7.24 -26.51 -13.39
N SER A 604 8.52 -26.49 -13.75
CA SER A 604 9.51 -27.48 -13.32
C SER A 604 10.81 -26.90 -12.78
N GLY A 605 11.01 -25.58 -12.85
CA GLY A 605 12.18 -24.89 -12.28
C GLY A 605 13.45 -24.93 -13.13
N GLU A 606 14.48 -24.22 -12.66
CA GLU A 606 15.74 -23.96 -13.36
C GLU A 606 16.49 -25.24 -13.76
N GLU A 607 16.54 -26.23 -12.87
CA GLU A 607 17.27 -27.49 -13.13
C GLU A 607 16.70 -28.26 -14.33
N ARG A 608 15.38 -28.25 -14.49
CA ARG A 608 14.73 -28.94 -15.62
C ARG A 608 14.98 -28.21 -16.94
N VAL A 609 15.03 -26.88 -16.91
CA VAL A 609 15.44 -26.08 -18.08
C VAL A 609 16.87 -26.44 -18.47
N MET A 610 17.80 -26.50 -17.51
CA MET A 610 19.19 -26.87 -17.78
C MET A 610 19.30 -28.28 -18.40
N GLU A 611 18.59 -29.27 -17.85
CA GLU A 611 18.57 -30.63 -18.39
C GLU A 611 18.07 -30.66 -19.84
N MET A 612 17.01 -29.91 -20.13
CA MET A 612 16.45 -29.78 -21.48
C MET A 612 17.49 -29.26 -22.46
N LEU A 613 18.11 -28.12 -22.14
CA LEU A 613 19.06 -27.46 -23.02
C LEU A 613 20.32 -28.33 -23.25
N GLN A 614 20.85 -28.94 -22.18
CA GLN A 614 22.02 -29.80 -22.26
C GLN A 614 21.76 -31.09 -23.05
N SER A 615 20.58 -31.68 -22.89
CA SER A 615 20.14 -32.86 -23.66
C SER A 615 19.95 -32.52 -25.13
N ALA A 616 19.37 -31.35 -25.42
CA ALA A 616 19.15 -30.90 -26.78
C ALA A 616 20.47 -30.71 -27.54
N MET A 617 21.46 -30.07 -26.91
CA MET A 617 22.73 -29.74 -27.55
C MET A 617 23.76 -30.89 -27.59
N ASN A 618 23.35 -32.16 -27.62
CA ASN A 618 24.27 -33.31 -27.50
C ASN A 618 25.05 -33.69 -28.78
N GLY A 619 24.78 -33.03 -29.92
CA GLY A 619 25.24 -33.40 -31.26
C GLY A 619 26.67 -32.99 -31.66
N GLY A 620 27.40 -32.29 -30.77
CA GLY A 620 28.76 -31.83 -31.03
C GLY A 620 28.86 -30.31 -31.34
N PRO A 621 30.05 -29.81 -31.72
CA PRO A 621 30.34 -28.38 -31.81
C PRO A 621 29.72 -27.65 -33.01
N ASP A 622 29.32 -28.39 -34.06
CA ASP A 622 28.69 -27.84 -35.26
C ASP A 622 27.18 -27.61 -35.07
N GLN A 623 26.57 -28.24 -34.06
CA GLN A 623 25.15 -28.08 -33.74
C GLN A 623 24.85 -26.66 -33.23
N ARG A 624 23.65 -26.16 -33.52
CA ARG A 624 23.17 -24.85 -33.08
C ARG A 624 21.82 -24.95 -32.41
N LEU A 625 21.64 -24.14 -31.37
CA LEU A 625 20.37 -23.97 -30.69
C LEU A 625 19.92 -22.53 -30.86
N ILE A 626 18.73 -22.34 -31.42
CA ILE A 626 18.05 -21.05 -31.48
C ILE A 626 16.97 -21.05 -30.41
N ILE A 627 16.98 -20.03 -29.56
CA ILE A 627 15.97 -19.80 -28.54
C ILE A 627 15.29 -18.48 -28.82
N ILE A 628 13.96 -18.46 -28.79
CA ILE A 628 13.17 -17.22 -28.74
C ILE A 628 12.47 -17.16 -27.39
N ASP A 629 12.60 -16.04 -26.69
CA ASP A 629 11.83 -15.77 -25.47
C ASP A 629 11.71 -14.26 -25.21
N ILE A 630 11.05 -13.90 -24.12
CA ILE A 630 10.68 -12.55 -23.73
C ILE A 630 11.54 -12.08 -22.56
N ASP A 631 12.14 -10.89 -22.69
CA ASP A 631 12.88 -10.22 -21.63
C ASP A 631 11.94 -9.60 -20.60
N TYR A 632 11.97 -10.12 -19.38
CA TYR A 632 11.12 -9.63 -18.29
C TYR A 632 11.62 -8.29 -17.71
N ARG A 633 11.03 -7.20 -18.21
CA ARG A 633 11.42 -5.81 -17.88
C ARG A 633 10.28 -4.99 -17.25
N ILE A 634 9.38 -5.63 -16.51
CA ILE A 634 8.19 -4.98 -15.91
C ILE A 634 8.58 -3.80 -14.99
N ASP A 635 9.72 -3.89 -14.30
CA ASP A 635 10.17 -2.90 -13.32
C ASP A 635 10.87 -1.69 -13.96
N GLU A 636 11.01 -1.64 -15.29
CA GLU A 636 11.68 -0.55 -16.00
C GLU A 636 10.69 0.49 -16.55
N PRO A 637 10.61 1.70 -15.95
CA PRO A 637 9.63 2.69 -16.36
C PRO A 637 9.85 3.20 -17.80
N SER A 638 11.09 3.30 -18.26
CA SER A 638 11.39 3.71 -19.64
C SER A 638 10.80 2.75 -20.67
N THR A 639 10.82 1.44 -20.36
CA THR A 639 10.30 0.38 -21.22
C THR A 639 8.77 0.35 -21.14
N MET A 640 8.21 0.41 -19.92
CA MET A 640 6.76 0.35 -19.70
C MET A 640 6.00 1.62 -20.12
N ASN A 641 6.68 2.76 -20.28
CA ASN A 641 6.11 3.98 -20.88
C ASN A 641 5.97 3.90 -22.42
N HIS A 642 6.53 2.88 -23.06
CA HIS A 642 6.37 2.66 -24.50
C HIS A 642 4.93 2.27 -24.85
N LYS A 643 4.33 2.86 -25.90
CA LYS A 643 2.90 2.65 -26.22
C LYS A 643 2.53 1.21 -26.56
N LEU A 644 3.43 0.45 -27.16
CA LEU A 644 3.23 -0.99 -27.37
C LEU A 644 3.32 -1.78 -26.05
N ALA A 645 4.20 -1.36 -25.12
CA ALA A 645 4.29 -2.02 -23.83
C ALA A 645 3.04 -1.74 -22.98
N GLU A 646 2.58 -0.49 -22.97
CA GLU A 646 1.32 -0.08 -22.34
C GLU A 646 0.12 -0.88 -22.87
N GLY A 647 0.06 -1.11 -24.19
CA GLY A 647 -1.06 -1.78 -24.84
C GLY A 647 -1.01 -3.32 -24.88
N TYR A 648 0.17 -3.93 -24.78
CA TYR A 648 0.35 -5.38 -24.94
C TYR A 648 1.25 -6.00 -23.86
N TYR A 649 2.52 -5.60 -23.76
CA TYR A 649 3.48 -6.28 -22.88
C TYR A 649 3.15 -6.19 -21.40
N ASN A 650 2.57 -5.09 -20.93
CA ASN A 650 2.17 -4.97 -19.53
C ASN A 650 1.12 -6.03 -19.17
N ALA A 651 0.12 -6.21 -20.03
CA ALA A 651 -0.87 -7.27 -19.87
C ALA A 651 -0.22 -8.65 -20.01
N TYR A 652 0.64 -8.85 -21.01
CA TYR A 652 1.38 -10.10 -21.22
C TYR A 652 2.22 -10.49 -19.99
N PHE A 653 3.00 -9.58 -19.41
CA PHE A 653 3.76 -9.84 -18.19
C PHE A 653 2.85 -10.22 -17.01
N LEU A 654 1.69 -9.55 -16.88
CA LEU A 654 0.74 -9.84 -15.81
C LEU A 654 0.18 -11.26 -15.88
N VAL A 655 -0.07 -11.84 -17.06
CA VAL A 655 -0.70 -13.19 -17.14
C VAL A 655 0.21 -14.30 -16.61
N HIS A 656 1.52 -14.24 -16.86
CA HIS A 656 2.40 -15.41 -16.69
C HIS A 656 2.48 -15.93 -15.23
N PRO A 657 2.58 -15.07 -14.20
CA PRO A 657 2.52 -15.52 -12.80
C PRO A 657 1.25 -16.29 -12.44
N PHE A 658 0.15 -16.08 -13.17
CA PHE A 658 -1.13 -16.75 -12.92
C PHE A 658 -1.34 -18.02 -13.75
N THR A 659 -0.47 -18.31 -14.72
CA THR A 659 -0.65 -19.42 -15.68
C THR A 659 0.49 -20.44 -15.64
N SER A 660 1.10 -20.62 -14.46
CA SER A 660 2.23 -21.54 -14.23
C SER A 660 3.42 -21.32 -15.16
N GLN A 661 3.64 -20.07 -15.56
CA GLN A 661 4.78 -19.68 -16.39
C GLN A 661 5.64 -18.69 -15.63
N LYS A 662 6.92 -18.64 -15.98
CA LYS A 662 7.85 -17.72 -15.33
C LYS A 662 8.76 -17.08 -16.37
N LEU A 663 8.49 -15.81 -16.66
CA LEU A 663 9.38 -14.95 -17.44
C LEU A 663 10.57 -14.51 -16.58
N GLU A 664 11.71 -14.31 -17.21
CA GLU A 664 12.95 -13.87 -16.58
C GLU A 664 13.71 -12.91 -17.49
N SER A 665 14.65 -12.14 -16.92
CA SER A 665 15.42 -11.15 -17.68
C SER A 665 16.42 -11.77 -18.66
N GLU A 666 16.83 -11.00 -19.67
CA GLU A 666 17.94 -11.33 -20.58
C GLU A 666 19.19 -11.78 -19.80
N THR A 667 19.53 -11.04 -18.73
CA THR A 667 20.71 -11.32 -17.92
C THR A 667 20.63 -12.63 -17.15
N TYR A 668 19.42 -13.07 -16.79
CA TYR A 668 19.19 -14.37 -16.17
C TYR A 668 19.45 -15.49 -17.18
N TRP A 669 18.87 -15.38 -18.38
CA TRP A 669 19.02 -16.38 -19.43
C TRP A 669 20.47 -16.51 -19.92
N ASP A 670 21.15 -15.39 -20.15
CA ASP A 670 22.57 -15.38 -20.54
C ASP A 670 23.44 -16.15 -19.54
N ARG A 671 23.22 -15.94 -18.23
CA ARG A 671 23.93 -16.67 -17.18
C ARG A 671 23.57 -18.15 -17.17
N LEU A 672 22.31 -18.50 -17.40
CA LEU A 672 21.86 -19.88 -17.44
C LEU A 672 22.48 -20.64 -18.62
N PHE A 673 22.55 -20.01 -19.80
CA PHE A 673 23.20 -20.58 -20.98
C PHE A 673 24.70 -20.81 -20.73
N GLU A 674 25.38 -19.86 -20.09
CA GLU A 674 26.76 -20.04 -19.69
C GLU A 674 26.95 -21.20 -18.69
N LYS A 675 26.08 -21.32 -17.68
CA LYS A 675 26.08 -22.48 -16.74
C LYS A 675 25.88 -23.81 -17.47
N CYS A 676 25.11 -23.82 -18.56
CA CYS A 676 24.90 -25.01 -19.38
C CYS A 676 26.10 -25.35 -20.29
N GLY A 677 27.15 -24.52 -20.30
CA GLY A 677 28.33 -24.71 -21.14
C GLY A 677 28.14 -24.18 -22.56
N PHE A 678 27.28 -23.20 -22.77
CA PHE A 678 27.03 -22.60 -24.08
C PHE A 678 27.69 -21.23 -24.25
N GLU A 679 27.96 -20.88 -25.51
CA GLU A 679 28.41 -19.57 -25.97
C GLU A 679 27.32 -18.98 -26.86
N ILE A 680 27.01 -17.70 -26.64
CA ILE A 680 26.07 -16.92 -27.47
C ILE A 680 26.84 -16.42 -28.70
N GLU A 681 26.53 -16.93 -29.88
CA GLU A 681 27.14 -16.48 -31.14
C GLU A 681 26.47 -15.23 -31.72
N ALA A 682 25.16 -15.13 -31.55
CA ALA A 682 24.38 -13.98 -31.98
C ALA A 682 23.17 -13.78 -31.06
N LYS A 683 22.76 -12.52 -30.94
CA LYS A 683 21.55 -12.10 -30.24
C LYS A 683 20.85 -11.04 -31.07
N LEU A 684 19.56 -11.21 -31.29
CA LEU A 684 18.75 -10.30 -32.10
C LEU A 684 17.42 -10.01 -31.39
N THR A 685 16.81 -8.88 -31.73
CA THR A 685 15.46 -8.49 -31.28
C THR A 685 14.52 -8.37 -32.48
N THR A 686 13.22 -8.23 -32.25
CA THR A 686 12.24 -7.97 -33.31
C THR A 686 12.62 -6.75 -34.15
N ASP A 687 12.23 -6.75 -35.43
CA ASP A 687 12.45 -5.59 -36.29
C ASP A 687 11.77 -4.34 -35.71
N GLN A 688 12.49 -3.22 -35.61
CA GLN A 688 11.98 -2.01 -34.98
C GLN A 688 10.76 -1.41 -35.69
N SER A 689 10.51 -1.76 -36.95
CA SER A 689 9.29 -1.36 -37.66
C SER A 689 8.04 -2.11 -37.20
N ILE A 690 8.21 -3.26 -36.55
CA ILE A 690 7.15 -4.08 -35.96
C ILE A 690 7.09 -3.84 -34.45
N ASP A 691 8.23 -3.92 -33.77
CA ASP A 691 8.35 -3.74 -32.34
C ASP A 691 9.70 -3.11 -31.96
N SER A 692 9.64 -1.86 -31.50
CA SER A 692 10.80 -1.08 -31.05
C SER A 692 11.09 -1.20 -29.55
N THR A 693 10.36 -2.02 -28.80
CA THR A 693 10.57 -2.23 -27.34
C THR A 693 11.85 -3.01 -27.04
N ASN A 694 12.27 -3.88 -27.97
CA ASN A 694 13.34 -4.86 -27.78
C ASN A 694 13.07 -5.86 -26.63
N ILE A 695 11.80 -6.13 -26.32
CA ILE A 695 11.42 -7.09 -25.29
C ILE A 695 11.55 -8.53 -25.80
N GLU A 696 11.16 -8.81 -27.05
CA GLU A 696 11.35 -10.14 -27.63
C GLU A 696 12.81 -10.33 -28.10
N LEU A 697 13.40 -11.44 -27.66
CA LEU A 697 14.80 -11.78 -27.84
C LEU A 697 14.95 -13.11 -28.56
N GLY A 698 15.95 -13.18 -29.44
CA GLY A 698 16.41 -14.42 -30.04
C GLY A 698 17.90 -14.62 -29.83
N TRP A 699 18.27 -15.79 -29.31
CA TRP A 699 19.65 -16.22 -29.12
C TRP A 699 20.01 -17.30 -30.12
N LEU A 700 21.23 -17.24 -30.67
CA LEU A 700 21.89 -18.34 -31.36
C LEU A 700 23.04 -18.84 -30.49
N LEU A 701 22.94 -20.09 -30.07
CA LEU A 701 23.86 -20.73 -29.11
C LEU A 701 24.65 -21.86 -29.77
N LYS A 702 25.88 -22.06 -29.30
CA LYS A 702 26.69 -23.26 -29.53
C LYS A 702 27.29 -23.78 -28.23
N ARG A 703 27.81 -25.00 -28.21
CA ARG A 703 28.62 -25.51 -27.09
C ARG A 703 29.99 -24.80 -27.02
N LYS A 704 30.42 -24.43 -25.81
CA LYS A 704 31.81 -24.06 -25.53
C LYS A 704 32.68 -25.31 -25.76
N VAL A 705 33.73 -25.17 -26.57
CA VAL A 705 34.68 -26.25 -26.90
C VAL A 705 35.82 -26.28 -25.90
#